data_AF-A0A8S4MXS5-F1
#
_entry.id   AF-A0A8S4MXS5-F1
#
_cell.length_a   1.000
_cell.length_b   1.000
_cell.length_c   1.000
_cell.angle_alpha   90.00
_cell.angle_beta   90.00
_cell.angle_gamma   90.00
#
_symmetry.space_group_name_H-M   'P 1'
#
loop_
_entity.id
_entity.type
_entity.pdbx_description
1 polymer ?
#
loop_
_entity_poly.entity_id
_entity_poly.type
_entity_poly.pdbx_seq_one_letter_code
_entity_poly.pdbx_strand_id
1 'polypeptide(L)'
;MGDPDKAISDKEKQNATEEKEKDTSGSKPGSAKSKPGSATSKRSKSPANAKSPAPAKGKTSKAAGKKGGKKGGKKEEEKKPEPPPEEEKDENALPDNVAPFFMTSKTQEIFSCVADEHVTEEQPFKLIPKAEILEDLKMRAGVSDFSVIKQTIVDYPGEDILVVYDADFKHGQNYLIALTEEAKDKLLKGPEEEGAEGGEGGEAVEEEQIEYKYIPPESKPWISYGSEKEIAEEAVVETRKPISISVKRLRREFGAPVKFTDRNVADAKDGYIECTPYEDKTPDVKKVELTKSIQAVPQFIDQGCQTTWRHPRNAEVQYYPREFNEEELKVENENPKVGEFLKSVAPRFQLALQQNEIMDVFADDWNQLGDDDSGFGSKADNHLKEYQSFTDLQFSKDKTITCIDWHPTIKGIVAVSASEKISFDDRIDNAEKIIMTPSLILIWSFADPIHPQLLLEAPDDIYSFKFCNTDPNIIAGGCMNGQLVLWDISQHIDRLKAPRANARKKNNNTIPGFEDESAMDIPIVRYCAVSSIENSHKAAITDILWMPDHMELNRMGYAMENKLQQSVQIMTCATDYSVLVWDTRPPKGHQVQDEKGPMGVPNTFKHLDLVWKPHLRVFLSKAEPGGDHAPTKFTIQERQGDRSAVEDEAPGMEKKESSTVGGFQYGGKPSSAKQNKLLKSVQTKFYVGTEDGEIVYVDWMPQKDQDTGKINTPKPEFYHQAHDGPIVTLQRSPFFKDVLLCIGGWTFSLWKEGVISGPILQSNPSSKRLTGGYWSPSRPGVFYITRVDGSIDVWDILDRTHEPSLNQNVSAHPITCIYPYHITNKQHLLAVGDNSGTLHIMEIPWSLRVPTPNELQGVTNYFDREVKRRAFVVARWDFREREKMEIEAESKRRAGIAPNVQLTEDEIVYRMKQEYNAYLDEEASFLRDLGLKQEEDEPLPEV
;
A
#
# COMPACT_ATOMS: atom_id res chain seq x y z
N MET A 1 -33.05 -12.50 34.97
CA MET A 1 -34.40 -13.04 35.22
C MET A 1 -35.29 -12.56 34.09
N GLY A 2 -35.93 -13.49 33.37
CA GLY A 2 -37.13 -13.23 32.58
C GLY A 2 -36.96 -12.75 31.13
N ASP A 3 -36.74 -13.69 30.21
CA ASP A 3 -37.41 -13.75 28.90
C ASP A 3 -38.94 -14.00 29.08
N PRO A 4 -39.82 -14.03 28.05
CA PRO A 4 -39.88 -13.34 26.75
C PRO A 4 -41.34 -12.90 26.39
N ASP A 5 -41.58 -12.63 25.09
CA ASP A 5 -42.79 -12.98 24.30
C ASP A 5 -43.94 -11.97 24.04
N LYS A 6 -44.11 -11.71 22.73
CA LYS A 6 -45.35 -11.83 21.90
C LYS A 6 -46.46 -10.76 21.92
N ALA A 7 -46.66 -10.21 20.71
CA ALA A 7 -47.82 -10.46 19.82
C ALA A 7 -48.99 -9.44 19.76
N ILE A 8 -49.31 -9.05 18.49
CA ILE A 8 -50.64 -9.10 17.84
C ILE A 8 -51.70 -8.10 18.37
N SER A 9 -52.62 -7.47 17.65
CA SER A 9 -52.95 -7.16 16.23
C SER A 9 -54.23 -6.29 16.30
N ASP A 10 -54.64 -5.79 15.13
CA ASP A 10 -56.01 -5.38 14.77
C ASP A 10 -56.45 -3.94 15.11
N LYS A 11 -56.66 -3.09 14.09
CA LYS A 11 -57.81 -3.01 13.14
C LYS A 11 -59.11 -2.72 13.88
N GLU A 12 -60.05 -1.94 13.38
CA GLU A 12 -60.18 -0.95 12.31
C GLU A 12 -61.64 -0.46 12.49
N LYS A 13 -61.92 0.77 12.04
CA LYS A 13 -63.25 1.26 11.60
C LYS A 13 -64.31 1.55 12.69
N GLN A 14 -64.76 2.80 12.68
CA GLN A 14 -66.12 3.09 12.19
C GLN A 14 -66.20 4.46 11.50
N ASN A 15 -66.99 4.45 10.44
CA ASN A 15 -67.20 5.45 9.40
C ASN A 15 -68.33 6.42 9.75
N ALA A 16 -68.46 7.41 8.85
CA ALA A 16 -69.70 8.07 8.39
C ALA A 16 -69.98 9.43 9.07
N THR A 17 -70.36 10.51 8.39
CA THR A 17 -70.71 10.75 6.97
C THR A 17 -70.89 12.27 6.77
N GLU A 18 -70.79 12.67 5.49
CA GLU A 18 -71.62 13.69 4.81
C GLU A 18 -71.35 15.21 4.91
N GLU A 19 -70.99 15.72 3.72
CA GLU A 19 -71.72 16.73 2.92
C GLU A 19 -71.19 18.18 2.78
N LYS A 20 -70.67 18.41 1.57
CA LYS A 20 -71.06 19.42 0.55
C LYS A 20 -70.68 20.90 0.68
N GLU A 21 -69.91 21.28 -0.35
CA GLU A 21 -70.10 22.40 -1.30
C GLU A 21 -70.09 23.84 -0.76
N LYS A 22 -69.09 24.63 -1.21
CA LYS A 22 -69.31 25.47 -2.40
C LYS A 22 -68.04 26.10 -2.99
N ASP A 23 -68.05 26.07 -4.31
CA ASP A 23 -67.22 26.77 -5.29
C ASP A 23 -67.18 28.30 -5.14
N THR A 24 -66.10 28.92 -5.59
CA THR A 24 -65.97 29.74 -6.83
C THR A 24 -64.65 30.55 -6.75
N SER A 25 -63.65 30.20 -7.59
CA SER A 25 -63.28 30.85 -8.87
C SER A 25 -62.74 32.29 -8.71
N GLY A 26 -61.65 32.72 -9.32
CA GLY A 26 -60.71 32.14 -10.27
C GLY A 26 -59.94 33.26 -10.97
N SER A 27 -58.69 33.01 -11.39
CA SER A 27 -58.21 33.39 -12.73
C SER A 27 -56.83 32.77 -13.00
N LYS A 28 -56.84 31.90 -14.02
CA LYS A 28 -55.72 31.44 -14.86
C LYS A 28 -55.81 32.27 -16.16
N PRO A 29 -54.78 32.35 -17.04
CA PRO A 29 -54.37 31.21 -17.89
C PRO A 29 -52.84 31.18 -18.10
N GLY A 30 -52.19 30.16 -18.68
CA GLY A 30 -52.64 29.00 -19.44
C GLY A 30 -51.69 28.75 -20.62
N SER A 31 -51.61 27.47 -21.00
CA SER A 31 -50.98 26.86 -22.19
C SER A 31 -49.47 26.54 -22.11
N ALA A 32 -48.93 25.41 -22.58
CA ALA A 32 -49.32 24.01 -22.81
C ALA A 32 -48.55 23.48 -24.04
N LYS A 33 -47.92 22.31 -23.85
CA LYS A 33 -47.84 21.18 -24.78
C LYS A 33 -47.08 21.34 -26.11
N SER A 34 -45.90 20.73 -26.12
CA SER A 34 -45.51 19.57 -26.94
C SER A 34 -46.25 19.31 -28.27
N LYS A 35 -45.48 19.21 -29.36
CA LYS A 35 -45.53 18.05 -30.27
C LYS A 35 -44.20 17.89 -31.08
N PRO A 36 -43.88 16.68 -31.55
CA PRO A 36 -42.58 16.28 -32.12
C PRO A 36 -42.62 16.15 -33.66
N GLY A 37 -41.45 15.92 -34.28
CA GLY A 37 -41.37 15.26 -35.59
C GLY A 37 -40.20 15.62 -36.52
N SER A 38 -39.09 14.90 -36.37
CA SER A 38 -38.07 14.48 -37.36
C SER A 38 -37.85 15.25 -38.68
N ALA A 39 -36.60 15.63 -38.95
CA ALA A 39 -35.91 15.39 -40.23
C ALA A 39 -34.37 15.48 -40.10
N THR A 40 -33.65 14.60 -40.80
CA THR A 40 -32.18 14.55 -41.06
C THR A 40 -31.28 14.25 -39.84
N SER A 41 -30.72 13.07 -39.60
CA SER A 41 -29.92 12.06 -40.34
C SER A 41 -28.40 12.34 -40.42
N LYS A 42 -27.66 11.39 -39.81
CA LYS A 42 -26.33 10.83 -40.15
C LYS A 42 -25.02 11.47 -39.60
N ARG A 43 -24.41 10.66 -38.71
CA ARG A 43 -23.02 10.16 -38.67
C ARG A 43 -21.83 11.10 -38.40
N SER A 44 -21.33 11.01 -37.16
CA SER A 44 -20.02 10.46 -36.73
C SER A 44 -18.71 10.66 -37.52
N LYS A 45 -17.69 11.11 -36.75
CA LYS A 45 -16.25 10.71 -36.68
C LYS A 45 -15.23 11.20 -37.75
N SER A 46 -14.34 12.12 -37.30
CA SER A 46 -12.87 12.29 -37.55
C SER A 46 -12.33 12.32 -39.00
N PRO A 47 -11.03 12.59 -39.28
CA PRO A 47 -10.13 13.73 -39.01
C PRO A 47 -9.64 14.44 -40.33
N ALA A 48 -8.74 15.44 -40.20
CA ALA A 48 -7.68 15.93 -41.14
C ALA A 48 -7.92 16.18 -42.65
N ASN A 49 -7.51 17.39 -43.13
CA ASN A 49 -6.89 17.69 -44.45
C ASN A 49 -6.59 19.22 -44.53
N ALA A 50 -5.41 19.76 -44.86
CA ALA A 50 -4.53 19.65 -46.03
C ALA A 50 -4.66 20.85 -47.01
N LYS A 51 -3.54 21.50 -47.33
CA LYS A 51 -3.15 21.95 -48.70
C LYS A 51 -1.71 22.49 -48.72
N SER A 52 -0.88 21.81 -49.49
CA SER A 52 0.39 22.24 -50.11
C SER A 52 0.11 22.48 -51.63
N PRO A 53 1.00 23.04 -52.48
CA PRO A 53 2.26 22.42 -52.92
C PRO A 53 3.42 23.39 -53.31
N ALA A 54 4.57 22.80 -53.66
CA ALA A 54 5.78 23.43 -54.22
C ALA A 54 5.56 24.03 -55.64
N PRO A 55 6.54 24.72 -56.27
CA PRO A 55 7.68 24.03 -56.91
C PRO A 55 9.04 24.79 -56.90
N ALA A 56 10.07 24.05 -57.29
CA ALA A 56 11.47 24.45 -57.41
C ALA A 56 11.81 25.21 -58.70
N LYS A 57 12.85 26.08 -58.66
CA LYS A 57 13.89 26.30 -59.69
C LYS A 57 14.91 27.34 -59.19
N GLY A 58 16.21 27.07 -59.40
CA GLY A 58 17.27 28.09 -59.41
C GLY A 58 18.53 27.79 -58.60
N LYS A 59 19.53 27.17 -59.26
CA LYS A 59 20.93 27.03 -58.81
C LYS A 59 21.81 28.14 -59.45
N THR A 60 23.06 28.23 -58.96
CA THR A 60 24.30 28.83 -59.53
C THR A 60 24.52 30.33 -59.28
N SER A 61 25.72 30.88 -58.98
CA SER A 61 27.09 30.37 -58.81
C SER A 61 28.06 31.47 -58.31
N LYS A 62 29.06 31.08 -57.51
CA LYS A 62 30.49 31.50 -57.41
C LYS A 62 30.99 32.87 -57.94
N ALA A 63 31.74 33.59 -57.09
CA ALA A 63 33.17 34.00 -57.22
C ALA A 63 33.59 34.76 -55.93
N ALA A 64 34.61 34.44 -55.12
CA ALA A 64 36.05 34.21 -55.29
C ALA A 64 36.90 35.48 -55.54
N GLY A 65 37.78 35.85 -54.56
CA GLY A 65 38.88 36.83 -54.70
C GLY A 65 39.25 37.57 -53.39
N LYS A 66 39.95 37.01 -52.40
CA LYS A 66 41.41 36.79 -52.19
C LYS A 66 42.25 38.01 -51.74
N LYS A 67 42.96 37.81 -50.60
CA LYS A 67 44.24 38.37 -50.07
C LYS A 67 44.24 39.62 -49.17
N GLY A 68 44.85 39.45 -47.98
CA GLY A 68 45.55 40.51 -47.24
C GLY A 68 45.64 40.30 -45.73
N GLY A 69 46.67 39.61 -45.22
CA GLY A 69 46.77 39.22 -43.80
C GLY A 69 47.22 40.30 -42.79
N LYS A 70 47.11 39.90 -41.51
CA LYS A 70 47.92 40.18 -40.28
C LYS A 70 47.25 40.95 -39.12
N LYS A 71 47.34 40.27 -37.96
CA LYS A 71 47.24 40.70 -36.53
C LYS A 71 45.83 41.14 -36.11
N GLY A 72 45.20 40.62 -35.06
CA GLY A 72 45.69 39.98 -33.83
C GLY A 72 44.95 40.67 -32.68
N GLY A 73 44.02 39.96 -32.03
CA GLY A 73 43.23 40.44 -30.89
C GLY A 73 41.74 40.66 -31.23
N LYS A 74 40.88 39.76 -30.75
CA LYS A 74 39.41 39.79 -30.92
C LYS A 74 38.83 41.13 -30.42
N LYS A 75 38.03 41.77 -31.26
CA LYS A 75 37.05 42.81 -30.91
C LYS A 75 35.78 42.55 -31.72
N GLU A 76 34.66 42.37 -31.03
CA GLU A 76 33.33 42.65 -31.57
C GLU A 76 33.05 44.15 -31.35
N GLU A 77 32.64 44.83 -32.41
CA GLU A 77 32.15 46.22 -32.52
C GLU A 77 30.63 46.13 -32.79
N GLU A 78 29.76 47.09 -32.50
CA GLU A 78 29.71 48.26 -31.61
C GLU A 78 28.28 48.80 -31.78
N LYS A 79 27.56 49.13 -30.71
CA LYS A 79 26.58 50.22 -30.73
C LYS A 79 26.59 50.93 -29.36
N LYS A 80 27.15 52.13 -29.45
CA LYS A 80 27.35 53.26 -28.53
C LYS A 80 26.21 53.60 -27.53
N PRO A 81 26.47 54.43 -26.50
CA PRO A 81 26.79 53.98 -25.13
C PRO A 81 25.91 54.62 -24.04
N GLU A 82 25.69 53.97 -22.89
CA GLU A 82 25.07 54.56 -21.67
C GLU A 82 25.31 53.62 -20.44
N PRO A 83 25.06 54.06 -19.19
CA PRO A 83 26.00 54.07 -18.02
C PRO A 83 26.03 52.79 -17.14
N PRO A 84 26.85 52.72 -16.06
CA PRO A 84 27.02 51.52 -15.20
C PRO A 84 25.78 51.19 -14.35
N PRO A 85 25.68 49.95 -13.81
CA PRO A 85 24.47 49.45 -13.16
C PRO A 85 24.38 49.89 -11.68
N GLU A 86 23.24 50.43 -11.28
CA GLU A 86 22.84 50.60 -9.88
C GLU A 86 21.57 49.77 -9.62
N GLU A 87 21.77 48.69 -8.85
CA GLU A 87 20.89 48.05 -7.86
C GLU A 87 19.40 47.78 -8.19
N GLU A 88 19.09 46.52 -8.49
CA GLU A 88 17.75 45.96 -8.32
C GLU A 88 17.41 45.94 -6.81
N LYS A 89 16.30 46.58 -6.42
CA LYS A 89 15.77 46.50 -5.04
C LYS A 89 15.15 45.12 -4.82
N ASP A 90 15.74 44.38 -3.89
CA ASP A 90 15.29 43.08 -3.41
C ASP A 90 13.96 43.24 -2.63
N GLU A 91 12.88 42.58 -3.05
CA GLU A 91 11.56 42.64 -2.40
C GLU A 91 11.50 41.89 -1.04
N ASN A 92 12.64 41.41 -0.53
CA ASN A 92 12.78 40.68 0.74
C ASN A 92 13.71 41.35 1.77
N ALA A 93 14.00 42.65 1.65
CA ALA A 93 14.87 43.35 2.61
C ALA A 93 14.17 43.60 3.97
N LEU A 94 14.74 43.08 5.06
CA LEU A 94 14.32 43.37 6.44
C LEU A 94 14.40 44.88 6.75
N PRO A 95 13.43 45.46 7.50
CA PRO A 95 13.53 46.84 7.96
C PRO A 95 14.77 47.09 8.84
N ASP A 96 15.38 48.27 8.71
CA ASP A 96 16.54 48.67 9.53
C ASP A 96 16.27 48.45 11.03
N ASN A 97 17.18 47.73 11.70
CA ASN A 97 17.16 47.37 13.14
C ASN A 97 16.17 46.27 13.59
N VAL A 98 15.69 45.43 12.66
CA VAL A 98 15.00 44.15 12.95
C VAL A 98 15.91 42.98 12.58
N ALA A 99 16.04 41.99 13.46
CA ALA A 99 16.90 40.83 13.22
C ALA A 99 16.13 39.51 13.33
N PRO A 100 16.42 38.51 12.47
CA PRO A 100 15.93 37.14 12.66
C PRO A 100 16.52 36.53 13.93
N PHE A 101 15.67 35.91 14.73
CA PHE A 101 15.99 35.34 16.04
C PHE A 101 15.38 33.95 16.22
N PHE A 102 16.22 33.01 16.66
CA PHE A 102 15.80 31.63 16.86
C PHE A 102 15.48 31.36 18.33
N MET A 103 14.25 30.91 18.62
CA MET A 103 13.86 30.45 19.96
C MET A 103 13.63 28.94 19.98
N THR A 104 14.27 28.23 20.91
CA THR A 104 14.02 26.80 21.15
C THR A 104 12.70 26.56 21.87
N SER A 105 12.10 25.37 21.75
CA SER A 105 10.81 25.03 22.38
C SER A 105 10.78 25.28 23.89
N LYS A 106 11.90 25.04 24.60
CA LYS A 106 12.00 25.32 26.04
C LYS A 106 11.99 26.82 26.35
N THR A 107 12.61 27.64 25.51
CA THR A 107 12.58 29.10 25.66
C THR A 107 11.19 29.65 25.32
N GLN A 108 10.51 29.05 24.33
CA GLN A 108 9.14 29.39 23.98
C GLN A 108 8.14 29.10 25.11
N GLU A 109 8.29 27.97 25.81
CA GLU A 109 7.49 27.62 27.00
C GLU A 109 7.72 28.61 28.15
N ILE A 110 8.97 29.00 28.39
CA ILE A 110 9.34 29.90 29.51
C ILE A 110 8.76 31.30 29.34
N PHE A 111 8.76 31.84 28.12
CA PHE A 111 8.23 33.18 27.83
C PHE A 111 6.80 33.16 27.27
N SER A 112 6.13 31.99 27.34
CA SER A 112 4.76 31.78 26.86
C SER A 112 4.53 32.33 25.44
N CYS A 113 5.42 31.96 24.52
CA CYS A 113 5.39 32.33 23.11
C CYS A 113 5.38 31.12 22.16
N VAL A 114 4.82 30.00 22.62
CA VAL A 114 4.66 28.76 21.83
C VAL A 114 3.82 29.03 20.57
N ALA A 115 4.34 28.59 19.43
CA ALA A 115 3.67 28.70 18.13
C ALA A 115 2.30 28.01 18.14
N ASP A 116 1.30 28.63 17.50
CA ASP A 116 -0.08 28.15 17.33
C ASP A 116 -0.92 28.03 18.63
N GLU A 117 -0.33 28.29 19.80
CA GLU A 117 -1.03 28.28 21.10
C GLU A 117 -1.05 29.67 21.77
N HIS A 118 0.07 30.39 21.75
CA HIS A 118 0.19 31.71 22.38
C HIS A 118 0.48 32.84 21.39
N VAL A 119 1.00 32.50 20.21
CA VAL A 119 1.23 33.43 19.09
C VAL A 119 0.74 32.74 17.81
N THR A 120 -0.18 33.37 17.09
CA THR A 120 -0.85 32.82 15.89
C THR A 120 -0.63 33.73 14.68
N GLU A 121 -1.00 33.27 13.48
CA GLU A 121 -0.91 34.07 12.25
C GLU A 121 -1.75 35.37 12.32
N GLU A 122 -2.90 35.33 13.01
CA GLU A 122 -3.76 36.49 13.23
C GLU A 122 -3.24 37.46 14.31
N GLN A 123 -2.44 36.97 15.28
CA GLN A 123 -1.82 37.78 16.33
C GLN A 123 -0.33 37.43 16.51
N PRO A 124 0.56 37.92 15.62
CA PRO A 124 1.96 37.48 15.56
C PRO A 124 2.89 38.17 16.57
N PHE A 125 2.42 39.13 17.37
CA PHE A 125 3.26 39.96 18.24
C PHE A 125 3.21 39.56 19.71
N LYS A 126 4.37 39.53 20.37
CA LYS A 126 4.50 39.35 21.83
C LYS A 126 5.53 40.32 22.42
N LEU A 127 5.14 41.02 23.48
CA LEU A 127 6.03 41.87 24.27
C LEU A 127 6.59 41.07 25.46
N ILE A 128 7.92 41.02 25.58
CA ILE A 128 8.61 40.32 26.67
C ILE A 128 9.37 41.35 27.52
N PRO A 129 9.17 41.40 28.85
CA PRO A 129 9.90 42.30 29.73
C PRO A 129 11.41 42.01 29.74
N LYS A 130 12.23 43.06 29.59
CA LYS A 130 13.70 42.97 29.63
C LYS A 130 14.21 42.38 30.94
N ALA A 131 13.51 42.63 32.05
CA ALA A 131 13.87 42.10 33.36
C ALA A 131 13.85 40.56 33.39
N GLU A 132 12.84 39.93 32.77
CA GLU A 132 12.68 38.47 32.71
C GLU A 132 13.76 37.84 31.82
N ILE A 133 14.10 38.48 30.69
CA ILE A 133 15.18 38.03 29.80
C ILE A 133 16.54 38.11 30.51
N LEU A 134 16.79 39.17 31.29
CA LEU A 134 18.03 39.32 32.06
C LEU A 134 18.13 38.34 33.24
N GLU A 135 17.00 37.98 33.86
CA GLU A 135 16.95 36.94 34.89
C GLU A 135 17.22 35.55 34.29
N ASP A 136 16.63 35.27 33.14
CA ASP A 136 16.87 34.03 32.39
C ASP A 136 18.33 33.89 31.95
N LEU A 137 18.94 34.98 31.46
CA LEU A 137 20.38 35.02 31.12
C LEU A 137 21.30 34.81 32.33
N LYS A 138 20.85 35.16 33.54
CA LYS A 138 21.59 34.88 34.78
C LYS A 138 21.45 33.42 35.20
N MET A 139 20.26 32.84 35.03
CA MET A 139 19.93 31.46 35.44
C MET A 139 20.51 30.41 34.48
N ARG A 140 20.40 30.63 33.16
CA ARG A 140 20.78 29.65 32.12
C ARG A 140 22.06 30.02 31.36
N ALA A 141 22.63 31.21 31.58
CA ALA A 141 23.91 31.67 31.03
C ALA A 141 24.07 31.41 29.51
N GLY A 142 25.00 30.55 29.09
CA GLY A 142 25.26 30.22 27.67
C GLY A 142 24.27 29.24 27.04
N VAL A 143 23.28 28.76 27.80
CA VAL A 143 22.22 27.86 27.31
C VAL A 143 20.94 28.65 26.96
N SER A 144 20.85 29.92 27.34
CA SER A 144 19.74 30.79 26.93
C SER A 144 19.97 31.26 25.48
N ASP A 145 18.94 31.16 24.66
CA ASP A 145 18.98 31.56 23.24
C ASP A 145 19.25 33.07 23.07
N PHE A 146 18.91 33.88 24.09
CA PHE A 146 19.20 35.32 24.14
C PHE A 146 20.67 35.66 24.40
N SER A 147 21.53 34.67 24.69
CA SER A 147 22.94 34.89 25.00
C SER A 147 23.74 35.46 23.82
N VAL A 148 23.33 35.15 22.59
CA VAL A 148 23.96 35.62 21.34
C VAL A 148 23.80 37.13 21.15
N ILE A 149 22.65 37.67 21.56
CA ILE A 149 22.29 39.10 21.44
C ILE A 149 22.32 39.83 22.80
N LYS A 150 22.98 39.25 23.80
CA LYS A 150 23.02 39.76 25.18
C LYS A 150 23.46 41.22 25.28
N GLN A 151 24.47 41.62 24.50
CA GLN A 151 25.01 42.98 24.57
C GLN A 151 23.99 44.00 24.03
N THR A 152 23.33 43.66 22.92
CA THR A 152 22.26 44.46 22.32
C THR A 152 21.02 44.58 23.20
N ILE A 153 20.66 43.53 23.94
CA ILE A 153 19.55 43.55 24.91
C ILE A 153 19.88 44.44 26.12
N VAL A 154 21.12 44.41 26.61
CA VAL A 154 21.57 45.29 27.71
C VAL A 154 21.53 46.75 27.29
N ASP A 155 21.97 47.04 26.07
CA ASP A 155 22.03 48.38 25.49
C ASP A 155 20.65 48.91 25.04
N TYR A 156 19.61 48.06 24.98
CA TYR A 156 18.24 48.45 24.63
C TYR A 156 17.65 49.43 25.66
N PRO A 157 17.18 50.63 25.25
CA PRO A 157 16.73 51.67 26.18
C PRO A 157 15.36 51.41 26.83
N GLY A 158 14.50 50.57 26.22
CA GLY A 158 13.15 50.29 26.70
C GLY A 158 13.03 49.16 27.71
N GLU A 159 11.88 49.09 28.40
CA GLU A 159 11.59 48.05 29.41
C GLU A 159 11.07 46.74 28.80
N ASP A 160 10.39 46.80 27.65
CA ASP A 160 9.82 45.63 26.95
C ASP A 160 10.36 45.50 25.52
N ILE A 161 10.76 44.30 25.15
CA ILE A 161 11.27 43.97 23.80
C ILE A 161 10.16 43.26 23.01
N LEU A 162 9.97 43.67 21.75
CA LEU A 162 8.98 43.09 20.85
C LEU A 162 9.58 41.92 20.07
N VAL A 163 8.88 40.78 20.13
CA VAL A 163 9.17 39.58 19.35
C VAL A 163 7.98 39.31 18.43
N VAL A 164 8.26 39.07 17.15
CA VAL A 164 7.24 38.79 16.12
C VAL A 164 7.45 37.37 15.60
N TYR A 165 6.38 36.57 15.55
CA TYR A 165 6.41 35.22 14.99
C TYR A 165 6.33 35.27 13.46
N ASP A 166 7.26 34.59 12.79
CA ASP A 166 7.32 34.48 11.33
C ASP A 166 6.83 33.08 10.91
N ALA A 167 5.52 32.94 10.73
CA ALA A 167 4.87 31.65 10.41
C ALA A 167 5.33 31.07 9.05
N ASP A 168 5.68 31.94 8.10
CA ASP A 168 6.08 31.58 6.73
C ASP A 168 7.59 31.34 6.58
N PHE A 169 8.39 31.54 7.65
CA PHE A 169 9.86 31.50 7.62
C PHE A 169 10.47 32.38 6.52
N LYS A 170 9.85 33.52 6.20
CA LYS A 170 10.29 34.43 5.13
C LYS A 170 11.73 34.91 5.35
N HIS A 171 12.17 35.00 6.61
CA HIS A 171 13.52 35.46 6.98
C HIS A 171 14.42 34.36 7.57
N GLY A 172 14.05 33.08 7.40
CA GLY A 172 14.90 31.92 7.68
C GLY A 172 15.06 31.49 9.14
N GLN A 173 14.45 32.21 10.10
CA GLN A 173 14.34 31.81 11.51
C GLN A 173 12.90 31.95 11.99
N ASN A 174 12.54 31.34 13.12
CA ASN A 174 11.16 31.23 13.59
C ASN A 174 10.58 32.51 14.21
N TYR A 175 11.42 33.46 14.64
CA TYR A 175 10.96 34.76 15.16
C TYR A 175 11.82 35.91 14.63
N LEU A 176 11.28 37.11 14.71
CA LEU A 176 11.96 38.39 14.46
C LEU A 176 12.01 39.17 15.78
N ILE A 177 13.12 39.85 16.07
CA ILE A 177 13.27 40.68 17.27
C ILE A 177 13.54 42.13 16.89
N ALA A 178 12.82 43.05 17.53
CA ALA A 178 13.03 44.49 17.38
C ALA A 178 14.16 44.95 18.32
N LEU A 179 15.29 45.36 17.75
CA LEU A 179 16.49 45.74 18.51
C LEU A 179 16.52 47.22 18.93
N THR A 180 15.56 48.04 18.48
CA THR A 180 15.42 49.46 18.85
C THR A 180 13.96 49.82 19.14
N GLU A 181 13.73 50.86 19.94
CA GLU A 181 12.38 51.37 20.23
C GLU A 181 11.72 51.94 18.97
N GLU A 182 12.51 52.55 18.07
CA GLU A 182 12.03 53.03 16.78
C GLU A 182 11.57 51.90 15.85
N ALA A 183 12.25 50.74 15.86
CA ALA A 183 11.82 49.57 15.09
C ALA A 183 10.59 48.90 15.71
N LYS A 184 10.50 48.86 17.04
CA LYS A 184 9.32 48.39 17.78
C LYS A 184 8.09 49.23 17.42
N ASP A 185 8.22 50.55 17.41
CA ASP A 185 7.12 51.46 17.08
C ASP A 185 6.72 51.41 15.61
N LYS A 186 7.68 51.22 14.68
CA LYS A 186 7.39 51.03 13.24
C LYS A 186 6.65 49.73 12.96
N LEU A 187 7.05 48.62 13.60
CA LEU A 187 6.37 47.33 13.45
C LEU A 187 4.95 47.34 14.04
N LEU A 188 4.72 48.12 15.10
CA LEU A 188 3.40 48.27 15.72
C LEU A 188 2.46 49.22 14.94
N LYS A 189 3.00 50.17 14.16
CA LYS A 189 2.19 51.21 13.49
C LYS A 189 1.86 50.95 12.02
N GLY A 190 2.50 49.99 11.35
CA GLY A 190 2.26 49.70 9.93
C GLY A 190 2.65 50.86 8.98
N PRO A 191 2.82 50.62 7.66
CA PRO A 191 3.26 51.65 6.72
C PRO A 191 2.09 52.55 6.27
N GLU A 192 2.14 53.85 6.58
CA GLU A 192 1.29 54.88 5.95
C GLU A 192 1.96 55.42 4.67
N GLU A 193 1.34 55.16 3.51
CA GLU A 193 1.70 55.72 2.21
C GLU A 193 1.13 57.15 2.05
N GLU A 194 2.01 58.14 1.86
CA GLU A 194 1.60 59.48 1.42
C GLU A 194 1.48 59.53 -0.11
N GLY A 195 0.25 59.72 -0.61
CA GLY A 195 0.04 60.53 -1.80
C GLY A 195 -1.03 60.07 -2.80
N ALA A 196 -2.27 60.48 -2.48
CA ALA A 196 -3.18 61.22 -3.36
C ALA A 196 -4.41 60.50 -3.96
N GLU A 197 -5.52 60.86 -3.31
CA GLU A 197 -6.83 61.22 -3.86
C GLU A 197 -7.66 60.16 -4.60
N GLY A 198 -8.71 59.73 -3.89
CA GLY A 198 -10.06 59.82 -4.45
C GLY A 198 -11.02 58.71 -4.04
N GLY A 199 -11.85 59.01 -3.03
CA GLY A 199 -13.24 58.57 -3.03
C GLY A 199 -13.57 57.35 -2.17
N GLU A 200 -14.44 57.64 -1.19
CA GLU A 200 -15.51 56.78 -0.66
C GLU A 200 -15.14 55.40 -0.12
N GLY A 201 -15.31 55.26 1.19
CA GLY A 201 -15.40 53.97 1.83
C GLY A 201 -15.16 54.11 3.32
N GLY A 202 -16.18 54.54 4.05
CA GLY A 202 -16.22 54.22 5.45
C GLY A 202 -16.32 52.70 5.57
N GLU A 203 -15.57 52.12 6.48
CA GLU A 203 -16.10 51.04 7.29
C GLU A 203 -15.29 50.86 8.58
N ALA A 204 -16.07 50.49 9.59
CA ALA A 204 -15.76 50.26 10.97
C ALA A 204 -14.40 49.60 11.24
N VAL A 205 -13.68 50.16 12.21
CA VAL A 205 -12.82 49.38 13.09
C VAL A 205 -13.25 49.70 14.52
N GLU A 206 -13.70 48.65 15.20
CA GLU A 206 -14.12 48.64 16.59
C GLU A 206 -12.94 48.93 17.52
N GLU A 207 -13.27 49.71 18.56
CA GLU A 207 -12.38 50.21 19.58
C GLU A 207 -12.05 49.11 20.60
N GLU A 208 -10.77 48.77 20.79
CA GLU A 208 -10.31 48.21 22.06
C GLU A 208 -9.88 49.32 23.03
N GLN A 209 -10.51 49.29 24.19
CA GLN A 209 -10.45 50.26 25.26
C GLN A 209 -9.05 50.40 25.86
N ILE A 210 -8.38 51.52 25.57
CA ILE A 210 -7.31 52.04 26.43
C ILE A 210 -7.97 52.73 27.62
N GLU A 211 -7.93 52.08 28.79
CA GLU A 211 -8.31 52.68 30.07
C GLU A 211 -7.34 53.83 30.42
N TYR A 212 -7.64 55.04 29.94
CA TYR A 212 -6.99 56.27 30.42
C TYR A 212 -7.40 56.53 31.86
N LYS A 213 -6.53 56.20 32.81
CA LYS A 213 -6.70 56.61 34.21
C LYS A 213 -6.44 58.11 34.34
N TYR A 214 -7.50 58.91 34.19
CA TYR A 214 -7.49 60.36 34.42
C TYR A 214 -7.16 60.66 35.89
N ILE A 215 -5.99 61.26 36.14
CA ILE A 215 -5.68 61.89 37.43
C ILE A 215 -6.17 63.34 37.33
N PRO A 216 -7.21 63.75 38.07
CA PRO A 216 -7.69 65.12 38.03
C PRO A 216 -6.58 66.06 38.54
N PRO A 217 -6.26 67.17 37.85
CA PRO A 217 -5.37 68.17 38.42
C PRO A 217 -6.06 68.83 39.63
N GLU A 218 -5.44 68.74 40.80
CA GLU A 218 -5.91 69.45 41.99
C GLU A 218 -5.86 70.97 41.75
N SER A 219 -6.94 71.66 42.10
CA SER A 219 -7.06 73.11 41.93
C SER A 219 -5.97 73.83 42.73
N LYS A 220 -5.07 74.52 42.04
CA LYS A 220 -4.19 75.50 42.71
C LYS A 220 -5.05 76.69 43.16
N PRO A 221 -4.85 77.22 44.37
CA PRO A 221 -5.62 78.37 44.84
C PRO A 221 -5.40 79.58 43.91
N TRP A 222 -6.49 80.27 43.60
CA TRP A 222 -6.48 81.46 42.76
C TRP A 222 -5.65 82.58 43.42
N ILE A 223 -4.70 83.13 42.66
CA ILE A 223 -3.86 84.24 43.11
C ILE A 223 -4.44 85.52 42.49
N SER A 224 -5.09 86.32 43.34
CA SER A 224 -5.67 87.61 42.95
C SER A 224 -4.56 88.62 42.62
N TYR A 225 -4.57 89.16 41.40
CA TYR A 225 -3.70 90.27 40.98
C TYR A 225 -4.40 91.64 41.05
N GLY A 226 -5.45 91.77 41.86
CA GLY A 226 -6.03 93.07 42.24
C GLY A 226 -7.11 93.64 41.30
N SER A 227 -7.37 93.00 40.16
CA SER A 227 -8.37 93.46 39.16
C SER A 227 -9.83 93.18 39.57
N GLU A 228 -10.03 92.36 40.60
CA GLU A 228 -11.35 91.87 41.03
C GLU A 228 -12.19 92.95 41.73
N LYS A 229 -11.50 93.96 42.27
CA LYS A 229 -12.12 95.05 43.03
C LYS A 229 -12.82 96.05 42.11
N GLU A 230 -12.25 96.34 40.95
CA GLU A 230 -12.88 97.21 39.94
C GLU A 230 -14.08 96.52 39.27
N ILE A 231 -13.97 95.22 38.99
CA ILE A 231 -15.06 94.43 38.39
C ILE A 231 -16.26 94.29 39.34
N ALA A 232 -16.02 94.18 40.65
CA ALA A 232 -17.08 94.12 41.65
C ALA A 232 -17.80 95.47 41.87
N GLU A 233 -17.12 96.60 41.65
CA GLU A 233 -17.70 97.93 41.77
C GLU A 233 -18.56 98.32 40.56
N GLU A 234 -18.27 97.78 39.38
CA GLU A 234 -19.06 98.02 38.15
C GLU A 234 -20.21 97.01 37.92
N ALA A 235 -20.31 95.96 38.74
CA ALA A 235 -21.33 94.93 38.60
C ALA A 235 -22.71 95.42 39.08
N VAL A 236 -23.63 95.64 38.13
CA VAL A 236 -25.02 96.01 38.39
C VAL A 236 -25.79 94.83 39.00
N VAL A 237 -26.22 94.95 40.25
CA VAL A 237 -27.04 93.93 40.95
C VAL A 237 -28.52 94.29 40.86
N GLU A 238 -29.34 93.37 40.34
CA GLU A 238 -30.80 93.56 40.27
C GLU A 238 -31.44 93.54 41.66
N THR A 239 -32.00 94.69 42.07
CA THR A 239 -32.46 94.94 43.45
C THR A 239 -33.90 94.51 43.75
N ARG A 240 -34.61 93.85 42.82
CA ARG A 240 -35.99 93.38 43.03
C ARG A 240 -36.15 91.89 42.74
N LYS A 241 -36.91 91.19 43.59
CA LYS A 241 -37.20 89.76 43.39
C LYS A 241 -38.13 89.56 42.18
N PRO A 242 -37.83 88.61 41.27
CA PRO A 242 -38.74 88.26 40.18
C PRO A 242 -40.02 87.61 40.72
N ILE A 243 -41.17 87.95 40.14
CA ILE A 243 -42.46 87.31 40.46
C ILE A 243 -42.57 86.03 39.63
N SER A 244 -42.81 84.91 40.31
CA SER A 244 -43.08 83.61 39.68
C SER A 244 -44.59 83.33 39.70
N ILE A 245 -45.17 82.99 38.54
CA ILE A 245 -46.58 82.60 38.40
C ILE A 245 -46.63 81.10 38.08
N SER A 246 -47.40 80.33 38.85
CA SER A 246 -47.63 78.90 38.61
C SER A 246 -49.08 78.64 38.19
N VAL A 247 -49.30 78.03 37.02
CA VAL A 247 -50.62 77.58 36.56
C VAL A 247 -50.75 76.08 36.87
N LYS A 248 -51.87 75.66 37.48
CA LYS A 248 -52.12 74.27 37.88
C LYS A 248 -53.47 73.80 37.34
N ARG A 249 -53.54 72.54 36.88
CA ARG A 249 -54.78 71.87 36.43
C ARG A 249 -54.90 70.50 37.09
N LEU A 250 -56.11 70.03 37.37
CA LEU A 250 -56.34 68.73 38.01
C LEU A 250 -55.89 67.58 37.10
N ARG A 251 -55.14 66.61 37.65
CA ARG A 251 -54.48 65.54 36.87
C ARG A 251 -55.42 64.64 36.07
N ARG A 252 -56.67 64.43 36.51
CA ARG A 252 -57.68 63.66 35.74
C ARG A 252 -58.13 64.33 34.45
N GLU A 253 -57.84 65.62 34.28
CA GLU A 253 -58.19 66.42 33.10
C GLU A 253 -56.99 66.66 32.18
N PHE A 254 -55.82 66.12 32.50
CA PHE A 254 -54.68 66.08 31.60
C PHE A 254 -54.98 65.10 30.46
N GLY A 255 -54.92 65.56 29.21
CA GLY A 255 -55.20 64.74 28.02
C GLY A 255 -56.68 64.56 27.66
N ALA A 256 -57.61 65.17 28.40
CA ALA A 256 -59.02 65.19 28.01
C ALA A 256 -59.22 66.12 26.79
N PRO A 257 -60.02 65.73 25.78
CA PRO A 257 -60.22 66.54 24.58
C PRO A 257 -60.88 67.89 24.92
N VAL A 258 -60.17 68.98 24.66
CA VAL A 258 -60.66 70.35 24.85
C VAL A 258 -61.34 70.81 23.57
N LYS A 259 -62.60 71.23 23.69
CA LYS A 259 -63.27 71.96 22.61
C LYS A 259 -62.85 73.42 22.70
N PHE A 260 -61.97 73.85 21.82
CA PHE A 260 -61.66 75.27 21.68
C PHE A 260 -62.87 75.98 21.05
N THR A 261 -63.21 77.14 21.60
CA THR A 261 -64.19 78.06 21.04
C THR A 261 -63.49 79.38 20.79
N ASP A 262 -63.69 79.98 19.62
CA ASP A 262 -63.14 81.30 19.33
C ASP A 262 -63.75 82.32 20.30
N ARG A 263 -62.88 82.98 21.06
CA ARG A 263 -63.25 84.02 22.02
C ARG A 263 -62.96 85.36 21.35
N ASN A 264 -63.99 86.18 21.19
CA ASN A 264 -63.86 87.44 20.48
C ASN A 264 -63.07 88.46 21.34
N VAL A 265 -62.30 89.34 20.70
CA VAL A 265 -61.32 90.25 21.33
C VAL A 265 -61.95 91.21 22.35
N ALA A 266 -63.27 91.42 22.29
CA ALA A 266 -64.02 92.24 23.26
C ALA A 266 -64.23 91.58 24.64
N ASP A 267 -64.11 90.25 24.76
CA ASP A 267 -64.48 89.49 25.97
C ASP A 267 -63.31 89.16 26.91
N ALA A 268 -62.15 89.79 26.71
CA ALA A 268 -60.96 89.64 27.57
C ALA A 268 -60.33 91.00 27.89
N LYS A 269 -59.96 91.17 29.16
CA LYS A 269 -59.49 92.44 29.74
C LYS A 269 -58.09 92.88 29.25
N ASP A 270 -57.37 91.98 28.57
CA ASP A 270 -56.02 92.17 28.04
C ASP A 270 -56.00 92.12 26.48
N GLY A 271 -57.06 92.60 25.84
CA GLY A 271 -57.12 92.83 24.40
C GLY A 271 -56.29 94.05 23.95
N TYR A 272 -55.87 94.05 22.69
CA TYR A 272 -54.96 94.99 22.01
C TYR A 272 -54.95 96.43 22.58
N ILE A 273 -53.82 96.84 23.20
CA ILE A 273 -53.58 98.20 23.69
C ILE A 273 -52.75 98.95 22.65
N GLU A 274 -53.40 99.85 21.91
CA GLU A 274 -52.73 100.80 21.02
C GLU A 274 -52.13 101.94 21.85
N CYS A 275 -50.81 101.98 21.98
CA CYS A 275 -50.09 103.03 22.72
C CYS A 275 -49.86 104.25 21.82
N THR A 276 -50.73 105.26 21.96
CA THR A 276 -50.51 106.57 21.33
C THR A 276 -49.77 107.50 22.28
N PRO A 277 -48.81 108.33 21.79
CA PRO A 277 -48.01 109.20 22.66
C PRO A 277 -48.87 110.27 23.34
N TYR A 278 -48.78 110.38 24.66
CA TYR A 278 -49.39 111.45 25.46
C TYR A 278 -48.29 112.33 26.08
N GLU A 279 -48.47 113.64 26.00
CA GLU A 279 -47.54 114.64 26.53
C GLU A 279 -47.58 114.66 28.06
N ASP A 280 -46.55 114.09 28.68
CA ASP A 280 -46.41 114.09 30.13
C ASP A 280 -45.97 115.48 30.62
N LYS A 281 -46.84 116.10 31.43
CA LYS A 281 -46.64 117.40 32.06
C LYS A 281 -45.82 117.21 33.34
N THR A 282 -44.50 117.15 33.19
CA THR A 282 -43.57 117.20 34.35
C THR A 282 -43.82 118.45 35.22
N PRO A 283 -43.43 118.39 36.51
CA PRO A 283 -42.46 119.40 36.94
C PRO A 283 -41.23 118.81 37.66
N ASP A 284 -40.08 119.20 37.12
CA ASP A 284 -38.87 119.69 37.79
C ASP A 284 -38.11 118.78 38.76
N VAL A 285 -37.33 117.86 38.18
CA VAL A 285 -36.13 117.31 38.81
C VAL A 285 -34.96 118.28 38.60
N LYS A 286 -34.31 118.66 39.71
CA LYS A 286 -33.09 119.48 39.74
C LYS A 286 -32.02 118.90 38.79
N LYS A 287 -31.69 119.65 37.75
CA LYS A 287 -30.55 119.37 36.87
C LYS A 287 -29.24 119.60 37.64
N VAL A 288 -28.51 118.52 37.89
CA VAL A 288 -27.08 118.57 38.19
C VAL A 288 -26.34 118.72 36.86
N GLU A 289 -25.34 119.61 36.81
CA GLU A 289 -24.48 119.79 35.64
C GLU A 289 -23.91 118.45 35.20
N LEU A 290 -24.27 118.06 33.98
CA LEU A 290 -23.81 116.83 33.36
C LEU A 290 -23.09 117.23 32.08
N THR A 291 -21.78 117.11 32.09
CA THR A 291 -20.93 117.33 30.92
C THR A 291 -21.26 116.26 29.89
N LYS A 292 -21.92 116.66 28.79
CA LYS A 292 -22.19 115.80 27.63
C LYS A 292 -21.34 116.25 26.45
N SER A 293 -20.51 115.36 25.92
CA SER A 293 -19.90 115.50 24.60
C SER A 293 -20.79 114.84 23.53
N ILE A 294 -20.96 115.50 22.39
CA ILE A 294 -21.64 114.94 21.21
C ILE A 294 -20.58 114.69 20.13
N GLN A 295 -20.45 113.46 19.65
CA GLN A 295 -19.64 113.08 18.49
C GLN A 295 -20.53 113.02 17.24
N ALA A 296 -20.18 113.80 16.21
CA ALA A 296 -20.99 114.00 14.99
C ALA A 296 -20.59 113.11 13.79
N VAL A 297 -19.70 112.14 14.01
CA VAL A 297 -19.26 111.19 12.97
C VAL A 297 -19.86 109.82 13.31
N PRO A 298 -20.56 109.16 12.37
CA PRO A 298 -21.08 107.81 12.60
C PRO A 298 -19.92 106.91 12.99
N GLN A 299 -20.09 106.19 14.11
CA GLN A 299 -19.05 105.29 14.61
C GLN A 299 -18.80 104.20 13.57
N PHE A 300 -17.55 104.10 13.11
CA PHE A 300 -17.09 102.90 12.43
C PHE A 300 -17.17 101.74 13.43
N ILE A 301 -17.88 100.69 13.04
CA ILE A 301 -17.89 99.44 13.80
C ILE A 301 -16.86 98.54 13.12
N ASP A 302 -15.74 98.33 13.79
CA ASP A 302 -14.81 97.27 13.42
C ASP A 302 -15.34 95.97 14.05
N GLN A 303 -15.73 94.99 13.23
CA GLN A 303 -16.20 93.69 13.70
C GLN A 303 -15.20 92.61 13.31
N GLY A 304 -14.46 92.10 14.30
CA GLY A 304 -13.82 90.80 14.21
C GLY A 304 -14.79 89.73 14.69
N CYS A 305 -14.99 88.66 13.91
CA CYS A 305 -15.66 87.47 14.40
C CYS A 305 -14.61 86.47 14.89
N GLN A 306 -14.67 86.11 16.17
CA GLN A 306 -13.98 84.94 16.69
C GLN A 306 -14.99 84.10 17.44
N THR A 307 -15.34 82.94 16.87
CA THR A 307 -16.25 81.99 17.49
C THR A 307 -15.53 81.30 18.64
N THR A 308 -16.10 81.33 19.84
CA THR A 308 -15.69 80.37 20.88
C THR A 308 -16.03 78.98 20.38
N TRP A 309 -15.04 78.09 20.26
CA TRP A 309 -15.29 76.69 19.91
C TRP A 309 -16.08 76.06 21.07
N ARG A 310 -17.40 75.97 20.92
CA ARG A 310 -18.23 75.10 21.76
C ARG A 310 -18.29 73.78 21.02
N HIS A 311 -17.64 72.75 21.54
CA HIS A 311 -17.78 71.41 20.96
C HIS A 311 -19.24 70.97 21.11
N PRO A 312 -20.04 70.85 20.03
CA PRO A 312 -21.29 70.13 20.15
C PRO A 312 -20.93 68.70 20.52
N ARG A 313 -21.28 68.26 21.73
CA ARG A 313 -21.23 66.83 22.04
C ARG A 313 -22.51 66.24 21.49
N ASN A 314 -22.38 65.44 20.45
CA ASN A 314 -23.46 64.56 20.03
C ASN A 314 -23.81 63.69 21.24
N ALA A 315 -25.07 63.72 21.66
CA ALA A 315 -25.59 62.83 22.69
C ALA A 315 -26.51 61.85 21.99
N GLU A 316 -26.02 60.64 21.81
CA GLU A 316 -26.79 59.50 21.33
C GLU A 316 -27.24 58.67 22.52
N VAL A 317 -28.49 58.21 22.49
CA VAL A 317 -29.03 57.32 23.51
C VAL A 317 -29.32 56.00 22.82
N GLN A 318 -28.46 55.03 23.05
CA GLN A 318 -28.72 53.64 22.69
C GLN A 318 -29.36 52.96 23.89
N TYR A 319 -30.56 52.40 23.71
CA TYR A 319 -31.17 51.57 24.74
C TYR A 319 -30.65 50.14 24.59
N TYR A 320 -30.15 49.58 25.68
CA TYR A 320 -29.92 48.15 25.77
C TYR A 320 -31.10 47.51 26.49
N PRO A 321 -31.51 46.28 26.11
CA PRO A 321 -32.44 45.51 26.92
C PRO A 321 -31.92 45.43 28.35
N ARG A 322 -32.79 45.67 29.33
CA ARG A 322 -32.41 45.51 30.74
C ARG A 322 -32.08 44.04 30.99
N GLU A 323 -30.83 43.76 31.32
CA GLU A 323 -30.42 42.45 31.81
C GLU A 323 -30.93 42.29 33.26
N PHE A 324 -31.52 41.12 33.55
CA PHE A 324 -31.97 40.80 34.89
C PHE A 324 -30.76 40.51 35.77
N ASN A 325 -30.75 41.04 37.00
CA ASN A 325 -29.77 40.63 38.00
C ASN A 325 -29.99 39.15 38.36
N GLU A 326 -28.96 38.45 38.82
CA GLU A 326 -29.04 37.01 39.14
C GLU A 326 -30.16 36.66 40.13
N GLU A 327 -30.51 37.57 41.03
CA GLU A 327 -31.61 37.41 41.97
C GLU A 327 -32.99 37.53 41.29
N GLU A 328 -33.15 38.47 40.36
CA GLU A 328 -34.39 38.63 39.58
C GLU A 328 -34.60 37.46 38.62
N LEU A 329 -33.51 36.93 38.05
CA LEU A 329 -33.55 35.78 37.14
C LEU A 329 -33.97 34.49 37.87
N LYS A 330 -33.56 34.31 39.13
CA LYS A 330 -34.05 33.22 39.98
C LYS A 330 -35.54 33.35 40.26
N VAL A 331 -36.00 34.55 40.60
CA VAL A 331 -37.43 34.82 40.88
C VAL A 331 -38.31 34.56 39.65
N GLU A 332 -37.86 34.97 38.45
CA GLU A 332 -38.63 34.77 37.22
C GLU A 332 -38.56 33.31 36.72
N ASN A 333 -37.44 32.60 36.93
CA ASN A 333 -37.36 31.16 36.62
C ASN A 333 -38.22 30.29 37.54
N GLU A 334 -38.41 30.71 38.79
CA GLU A 334 -39.31 30.05 39.73
C GLU A 334 -40.80 30.36 39.45
N ASN A 335 -41.09 31.31 38.54
CA ASN A 335 -42.45 31.67 38.19
C ASN A 335 -43.14 30.54 37.40
N PRO A 336 -44.23 29.95 37.91
CA PRO A 336 -44.88 28.81 37.27
C PRO A 336 -45.43 29.12 35.87
N LYS A 337 -45.68 30.39 35.56
CA LYS A 337 -46.13 30.84 34.23
C LYS A 337 -45.08 30.60 33.14
N VAL A 338 -43.80 30.79 33.47
CA VAL A 338 -42.68 30.53 32.54
C VAL A 338 -42.56 29.02 32.29
N GLY A 339 -42.71 28.21 33.33
CA GLY A 339 -42.73 26.76 33.22
C GLY A 339 -43.89 26.21 32.36
N GLU A 340 -45.10 26.78 32.48
CA GLU A 340 -46.23 26.44 31.62
C GLU A 340 -46.01 26.87 30.17
N PHE A 341 -45.45 28.06 29.94
CA PHE A 341 -45.08 28.54 28.61
C PHE A 341 -44.05 27.61 27.94
N LEU A 342 -42.97 27.27 28.65
CA LEU A 342 -41.94 26.36 28.14
C LEU A 342 -42.51 24.98 27.80
N LYS A 343 -43.40 24.43 28.63
CA LYS A 343 -44.10 23.17 28.32
C LYS A 343 -45.00 23.28 27.08
N SER A 344 -45.60 24.44 26.83
CA SER A 344 -46.43 24.65 25.63
C SER A 344 -45.61 24.79 24.35
N VAL A 345 -44.37 25.33 24.44
CA VAL A 345 -43.49 25.58 23.29
C VAL A 345 -42.57 24.39 23.01
N ALA A 346 -42.22 23.59 24.02
CA ALA A 346 -41.32 22.45 23.89
C ALA A 346 -41.69 21.47 22.76
N PRO A 347 -42.98 21.11 22.53
CA PRO A 347 -43.33 20.24 21.40
C PRO A 347 -43.01 20.83 20.03
N ARG A 348 -43.09 22.16 19.86
CA ARG A 348 -42.75 22.82 18.59
C ARG A 348 -41.24 22.76 18.32
N PHE A 349 -40.45 22.91 19.37
CA PHE A 349 -39.00 22.81 19.30
C PHE A 349 -38.56 21.36 19.06
N GLN A 350 -39.20 20.40 19.73
CA GLN A 350 -38.95 18.98 19.56
C GLN A 350 -39.28 18.50 18.15
N LEU A 351 -40.35 19.00 17.54
CA LEU A 351 -40.69 18.70 16.16
C LEU A 351 -39.61 19.20 15.18
N ALA A 352 -39.09 20.42 15.38
CA ALA A 352 -38.03 20.98 14.55
C ALA A 352 -36.71 20.20 14.71
N LEU A 353 -36.37 19.81 15.94
CA LEU A 353 -35.20 18.96 16.21
C LEU A 353 -35.35 17.58 15.56
N GLN A 354 -36.51 16.94 15.69
CA GLN A 354 -36.78 15.67 15.04
C GLN A 354 -36.68 15.78 13.52
N GLN A 355 -37.18 16.87 12.92
CA GLN A 355 -37.09 17.08 11.49
C GLN A 355 -35.64 17.22 11.01
N ASN A 356 -34.81 17.96 11.76
CA ASN A 356 -33.38 18.10 11.45
C ASN A 356 -32.60 16.78 11.65
N GLU A 357 -32.97 15.97 12.65
CA GLU A 357 -32.33 14.68 12.91
C GLU A 357 -32.75 13.60 11.89
N ILE A 358 -33.99 13.63 11.42
CA ILE A 358 -34.50 12.69 10.41
C ILE A 358 -33.79 12.90 9.07
N MET A 359 -33.51 14.15 8.69
CA MET A 359 -32.86 14.45 7.41
C MET A 359 -32.15 15.80 7.48
N ASP A 360 -30.84 15.79 7.28
CA ASP A 360 -30.07 17.01 7.07
C ASP A 360 -30.28 17.52 5.63
N VAL A 361 -31.05 18.59 5.49
CA VAL A 361 -31.38 19.20 4.20
C VAL A 361 -30.17 19.93 3.58
N PHE A 362 -29.16 20.24 4.40
CA PHE A 362 -27.99 21.00 4.01
C PHE A 362 -26.75 20.13 3.82
N ALA A 363 -26.86 18.82 4.02
CA ALA A 363 -25.82 17.88 3.67
C ALA A 363 -25.59 17.92 2.15
N ASP A 364 -24.39 18.34 1.76
CA ASP A 364 -23.97 18.30 0.37
C ASP A 364 -23.51 16.87 0.04
N ASP A 365 -24.43 16.09 -0.55
CA ASP A 365 -24.18 14.72 -0.99
C ASP A 365 -22.93 14.64 -1.89
N TRP A 366 -22.58 15.70 -2.62
CA TRP A 366 -21.41 15.74 -3.50
C TRP A 366 -20.08 15.89 -2.76
N ASN A 367 -20.07 16.53 -1.58
CA ASN A 367 -18.89 16.56 -0.71
C ASN A 367 -18.72 15.25 0.09
N GLN A 368 -19.82 14.53 0.34
CA GLN A 368 -19.78 13.21 0.99
C GLN A 368 -19.47 12.06 0.02
N LEU A 369 -19.84 12.22 -1.26
CA LEU A 369 -19.25 11.50 -2.39
C LEU A 369 -17.83 12.01 -2.56
N GLY A 370 -16.90 11.56 -1.71
CA GLY A 370 -15.50 11.92 -1.84
C GLY A 370 -15.03 11.80 -3.29
N ASP A 371 -14.11 12.67 -3.70
CA ASP A 371 -13.47 12.76 -5.03
C ASP A 371 -12.64 11.50 -5.40
N ASP A 372 -12.93 10.42 -4.71
CA ASP A 372 -12.49 9.08 -4.97
C ASP A 372 -13.37 8.53 -6.11
N ASP A 373 -12.84 8.63 -7.33
CA ASP A 373 -13.00 7.61 -8.37
C ASP A 373 -12.44 6.22 -7.90
N SER A 374 -12.31 6.03 -6.58
CA SER A 374 -11.92 4.84 -5.85
C SER A 374 -13.14 3.94 -5.72
N GLY A 375 -13.51 3.37 -6.87
CA GLY A 375 -14.20 2.10 -6.89
C GLY A 375 -13.52 1.14 -5.90
N PHE A 376 -14.33 0.47 -5.09
CA PHE A 376 -13.98 -0.59 -4.15
C PHE A 376 -12.79 -1.43 -4.68
N GLY A 377 -11.56 -1.12 -4.25
CA GLY A 377 -10.33 -1.75 -4.76
C GLY A 377 -9.11 -0.84 -4.95
N SER A 378 -9.23 0.48 -5.03
CA SER A 378 -8.07 1.35 -5.38
C SER A 378 -7.10 1.69 -4.23
N LYS A 379 -7.44 1.34 -2.98
CA LYS A 379 -6.47 1.23 -1.86
C LYS A 379 -6.10 -0.22 -1.56
N ALA A 380 -6.14 -1.12 -2.54
CA ALA A 380 -5.41 -2.37 -2.42
C ALA A 380 -3.92 -2.01 -2.45
N ASP A 381 -3.31 -1.90 -1.28
CA ASP A 381 -1.87 -1.79 -1.14
C ASP A 381 -1.24 -2.89 -2.01
N ASN A 382 -0.65 -2.53 -3.15
CA ASN A 382 -0.18 -3.52 -4.13
C ASN A 382 1.17 -4.13 -3.73
N HIS A 383 1.70 -3.75 -2.58
CA HIS A 383 2.94 -4.25 -2.03
C HIS A 383 2.67 -5.42 -1.08
N LEU A 384 3.65 -6.32 -0.98
CA LEU A 384 3.69 -7.35 0.05
C LEU A 384 3.91 -6.67 1.39
N LYS A 385 3.03 -6.91 2.37
CA LYS A 385 3.20 -6.36 3.72
C LYS A 385 3.93 -7.37 4.59
N GLU A 386 4.93 -6.96 5.33
CA GLU A 386 5.52 -7.86 6.32
C GLU A 386 4.51 -8.12 7.43
N TYR A 387 4.14 -9.38 7.61
CA TYR A 387 3.23 -9.83 8.67
C TYR A 387 4.01 -10.11 9.95
N GLN A 388 5.09 -10.89 9.84
CA GLN A 388 5.93 -11.27 10.97
C GLN A 388 7.28 -11.81 10.47
N SER A 389 8.34 -11.63 11.25
CA SER A 389 9.64 -12.26 10.99
C SER A 389 10.08 -13.11 12.18
N PHE A 390 10.74 -14.23 11.91
CA PHE A 390 11.23 -15.19 12.90
C PHE A 390 12.74 -15.35 12.77
N THR A 391 13.46 -15.09 13.86
CA THR A 391 14.91 -15.27 13.96
C THR A 391 15.26 -15.67 15.39
N ASP A 392 15.97 -16.78 15.55
CA ASP A 392 16.50 -17.22 16.83
C ASP A 392 18.01 -16.92 16.92
N LEU A 393 18.46 -16.37 18.05
CA LEU A 393 19.86 -15.97 18.22
C LEU A 393 20.82 -17.16 18.40
N GLN A 394 20.33 -18.32 18.84
CA GLN A 394 21.15 -19.50 19.13
C GLN A 394 21.16 -20.49 17.97
N PHE A 395 19.98 -20.74 17.38
CA PHE A 395 19.78 -21.85 16.45
C PHE A 395 19.68 -21.42 14.98
N SER A 396 19.22 -20.20 14.68
CA SER A 396 19.03 -19.76 13.29
C SER A 396 20.00 -18.66 12.84
N LYS A 397 20.44 -17.79 13.74
CA LYS A 397 21.35 -16.68 13.40
C LYS A 397 22.64 -17.17 12.74
N ASP A 398 23.02 -16.49 11.65
CA ASP A 398 24.21 -16.77 10.83
C ASP A 398 24.17 -18.13 10.10
N LYS A 399 23.01 -18.80 10.10
CA LYS A 399 22.74 -20.01 9.31
C LYS A 399 21.90 -19.69 8.09
N THR A 400 22.08 -20.44 7.02
CA THR A 400 21.26 -20.33 5.81
C THR A 400 19.99 -21.16 5.95
N ILE A 401 18.83 -20.55 5.71
CA ILE A 401 17.58 -21.29 5.59
C ILE A 401 17.59 -22.04 4.26
N THR A 402 17.49 -23.36 4.27
CA THR A 402 17.52 -24.19 3.05
C THR A 402 16.13 -24.49 2.51
N CYS A 403 15.21 -24.86 3.38
CA CYS A 403 13.85 -25.22 3.04
C CYS A 403 12.84 -24.69 4.06
N ILE A 404 11.64 -24.40 3.57
CA ILE A 404 10.47 -23.99 4.35
C ILE A 404 9.29 -24.87 3.95
N ASP A 405 8.52 -25.30 4.95
CA ASP A 405 7.26 -25.97 4.72
C ASP A 405 6.22 -25.59 5.79
N TRP A 406 4.98 -25.40 5.36
CA TRP A 406 3.89 -25.07 6.26
C TRP A 406 3.22 -26.33 6.76
N HIS A 407 2.77 -26.29 8.01
CA HIS A 407 1.98 -27.39 8.53
C HIS A 407 0.64 -27.49 7.77
N PRO A 408 0.26 -28.66 7.22
CA PRO A 408 -0.90 -28.77 6.33
C PRO A 408 -2.26 -28.57 7.02
N THR A 409 -2.40 -28.97 8.30
CA THR A 409 -3.67 -28.87 9.04
C THR A 409 -3.77 -27.70 10.01
N ILE A 410 -2.74 -27.46 10.84
CA ILE A 410 -2.71 -26.39 11.84
C ILE A 410 -2.19 -25.11 11.20
N LYS A 411 -3.03 -24.07 11.19
CA LYS A 411 -2.70 -22.76 10.61
C LYS A 411 -1.76 -21.99 11.53
N GLY A 412 -0.80 -21.28 10.94
CA GLY A 412 0.16 -20.46 11.68
C GLY A 412 1.35 -21.22 12.27
N ILE A 413 1.56 -22.48 11.85
CA ILE A 413 2.77 -23.24 12.13
C ILE A 413 3.60 -23.37 10.87
N VAL A 414 4.88 -23.03 10.97
CA VAL A 414 5.84 -23.09 9.87
C VAL A 414 7.11 -23.77 10.36
N ALA A 415 7.61 -24.74 9.59
CA ALA A 415 8.88 -25.36 9.86
C ALA A 415 9.94 -24.77 8.93
N VAL A 416 11.16 -24.66 9.46
CA VAL A 416 12.32 -24.07 8.78
C VAL A 416 13.52 -24.94 9.06
N SER A 417 14.25 -25.29 8.00
CA SER A 417 15.55 -25.97 8.13
C SER A 417 16.67 -24.93 8.07
N ALA A 418 17.60 -25.00 9.00
CA ALA A 418 18.76 -24.11 9.08
C ALA A 418 20.04 -24.94 8.91
N SER A 419 20.92 -24.50 8.03
CA SER A 419 22.21 -25.16 7.76
C SER A 419 23.37 -24.17 7.85
N GLU A 420 24.55 -24.68 8.14
CA GLU A 420 25.76 -23.85 8.29
C GLU A 420 26.19 -23.24 6.95
N LYS A 421 26.52 -21.94 6.96
CA LYS A 421 26.96 -21.20 5.77
C LYS A 421 28.47 -21.37 5.55
N ILE A 422 28.89 -22.58 5.21
CA ILE A 422 30.31 -22.93 5.08
C ILE A 422 30.54 -23.51 3.68
N SER A 423 31.66 -23.13 3.04
CA SER A 423 32.06 -23.73 1.76
C SER A 423 32.40 -25.21 1.94
N PHE A 424 32.41 -26.00 0.87
CA PHE A 424 32.74 -27.42 0.99
C PHE A 424 34.15 -27.66 1.55
N ASP A 425 35.13 -26.87 1.10
CA ASP A 425 36.52 -26.97 1.55
C ASP A 425 36.64 -26.59 3.04
N ASP A 426 36.05 -25.45 3.43
CA ASP A 426 36.04 -25.02 4.83
C ASP A 426 35.27 -25.99 5.75
N ARG A 427 34.30 -26.72 5.19
CA ARG A 427 33.52 -27.74 5.91
C ARG A 427 34.37 -28.99 6.18
N ILE A 428 35.28 -29.34 5.27
CA ILE A 428 36.27 -30.41 5.52
C ILE A 428 37.24 -29.98 6.61
N ASP A 429 37.76 -28.75 6.54
CA ASP A 429 38.73 -28.24 7.52
C ASP A 429 38.10 -28.08 8.92
N ASN A 430 36.81 -27.74 9.00
CA ASN A 430 36.07 -27.59 10.26
C ASN A 430 35.16 -28.78 10.58
N ALA A 431 35.43 -29.97 10.03
CA ALA A 431 34.59 -31.14 10.20
C ALA A 431 34.32 -31.48 11.67
N GLU A 432 35.31 -31.31 12.55
CA GLU A 432 35.15 -31.56 14.01
C GLU A 432 34.07 -30.67 14.64
N LYS A 433 34.06 -29.39 14.27
CA LYS A 433 33.06 -28.42 14.77
C LYS A 433 31.68 -28.80 14.26
N ILE A 434 31.57 -29.11 12.97
CA ILE A 434 30.29 -29.40 12.31
C ILE A 434 29.65 -30.65 12.88
N ILE A 435 30.42 -31.72 13.12
CA ILE A 435 29.93 -32.96 13.74
C ILE A 435 29.45 -32.74 15.19
N MET A 436 30.04 -31.77 15.90
CA MET A 436 29.62 -31.44 17.28
C MET A 436 28.36 -30.57 17.34
N THR A 437 28.08 -29.78 16.31
CA THR A 437 26.84 -28.98 16.21
C THR A 437 25.70 -29.82 15.66
N PRO A 438 24.59 -29.99 16.41
CA PRO A 438 23.43 -30.69 15.88
C PRO A 438 22.77 -29.85 14.77
N SER A 439 22.41 -30.51 13.67
CA SER A 439 21.57 -29.93 12.63
C SER A 439 20.11 -29.96 13.08
N LEU A 440 19.40 -28.83 12.93
CA LEU A 440 18.07 -28.64 13.52
C LEU A 440 17.04 -28.16 12.49
N ILE A 441 15.82 -28.68 12.58
CA ILE A 441 14.61 -28.05 12.01
C ILE A 441 13.92 -27.28 13.13
N LEU A 442 13.65 -26.00 12.88
CA LEU A 442 12.96 -25.09 13.77
C LEU A 442 11.47 -25.06 13.39
N ILE A 443 10.59 -25.45 14.32
CA ILE A 443 9.14 -25.27 14.13
C ILE A 443 8.71 -24.00 14.87
N TRP A 444 8.25 -23.03 14.10
CA TRP A 444 7.75 -21.75 14.55
C TRP A 444 6.23 -21.75 14.61
N SER A 445 5.69 -20.92 15.50
CA SER A 445 4.27 -20.62 15.58
C SER A 445 4.06 -19.12 15.60
N PHE A 446 3.02 -18.64 14.95
CA PHE A 446 2.66 -17.21 14.95
C PHE A 446 2.33 -16.67 16.34
N ALA A 447 2.04 -17.56 17.30
CA ALA A 447 1.82 -17.18 18.69
C ALA A 447 3.09 -16.71 19.41
N ASP A 448 4.27 -17.22 19.01
CA ASP A 448 5.56 -16.90 19.64
C ASP A 448 6.62 -16.63 18.55
N PRO A 449 6.88 -15.35 18.20
CA PRO A 449 7.85 -15.01 17.18
C PRO A 449 9.30 -15.08 17.63
N ILE A 450 9.55 -15.16 18.94
CA ILE A 450 10.90 -15.03 19.50
C ILE A 450 11.51 -16.41 19.68
N HIS A 451 10.71 -17.39 20.10
CA HIS A 451 11.19 -18.74 20.43
C HIS A 451 10.53 -19.81 19.56
N PRO A 452 11.29 -20.75 18.97
CA PRO A 452 10.71 -21.89 18.28
C PRO A 452 9.97 -22.80 19.27
N GLN A 453 8.88 -23.42 18.83
CA GLN A 453 8.07 -24.28 19.69
C GLN A 453 8.63 -25.70 19.83
N LEU A 454 9.28 -26.20 18.79
CA LEU A 454 9.84 -27.55 18.69
C LEU A 454 11.12 -27.50 17.85
N LEU A 455 12.14 -28.26 18.27
CA LEU A 455 13.38 -28.45 17.53
C LEU A 455 13.46 -29.92 17.09
N LEU A 456 13.70 -30.19 15.81
CA LEU A 456 13.92 -31.55 15.31
C LEU A 456 15.41 -31.76 15.06
N GLU A 457 16.01 -32.70 15.79
CA GLU A 457 17.41 -33.08 15.65
C GLU A 457 17.58 -34.01 14.45
N ALA A 458 18.55 -33.69 13.58
CA ALA A 458 18.92 -34.45 12.40
C ALA A 458 20.37 -34.95 12.51
N PRO A 459 20.71 -36.07 11.86
CA PRO A 459 22.07 -36.60 11.89
C PRO A 459 23.09 -35.74 11.11
N ASP A 460 22.63 -34.98 10.10
CA ASP A 460 23.42 -34.07 9.28
C ASP A 460 22.51 -32.97 8.71
N ASP A 461 23.09 -31.94 8.08
CA ASP A 461 22.36 -30.76 7.59
C ASP A 461 21.27 -31.14 6.60
N ILE A 462 20.10 -30.52 6.78
CA ILE A 462 18.92 -30.80 5.98
C ILE A 462 18.82 -29.78 4.86
N TYR A 463 18.74 -30.26 3.62
CA TYR A 463 18.57 -29.43 2.44
C TYR A 463 17.11 -29.29 2.01
N SER A 464 16.33 -30.35 2.17
CA SER A 464 14.91 -30.38 1.81
C SER A 464 14.15 -31.23 2.81
N PHE A 465 12.97 -30.77 3.21
CA PHE A 465 12.05 -31.57 4.02
C PHE A 465 10.61 -31.23 3.66
N LYS A 466 9.70 -32.17 3.93
CA LYS A 466 8.27 -32.03 3.68
C LYS A 466 7.43 -32.72 4.74
N PHE A 467 6.36 -32.03 5.17
CA PHE A 467 5.29 -32.64 5.96
C PHE A 467 4.53 -33.65 5.10
N CYS A 468 4.16 -34.78 5.71
CA CYS A 468 3.22 -35.68 5.08
C CYS A 468 1.84 -35.04 5.00
N ASN A 469 1.22 -35.05 3.80
CA ASN A 469 -0.06 -34.39 3.57
C ASN A 469 -1.23 -35.08 4.28
N THR A 470 -1.19 -36.41 4.42
CA THR A 470 -2.28 -37.18 5.04
C THR A 470 -2.13 -37.31 6.55
N ASP A 471 -0.90 -37.50 7.03
CA ASP A 471 -0.57 -37.53 8.45
C ASP A 471 0.46 -36.44 8.76
N PRO A 472 0.02 -35.23 9.16
CA PRO A 472 0.90 -34.10 9.41
C PRO A 472 1.92 -34.33 10.53
N ASN A 473 1.75 -35.39 11.33
CA ASN A 473 2.69 -35.71 12.41
C ASN A 473 4.00 -36.31 11.89
N ILE A 474 4.03 -36.74 10.64
CA ILE A 474 5.19 -37.36 10.03
C ILE A 474 5.88 -36.33 9.13
N ILE A 475 7.17 -36.16 9.34
CA ILE A 475 8.02 -35.28 8.53
C ILE A 475 9.12 -36.13 7.91
N ALA A 476 9.34 -35.96 6.61
CA ALA A 476 10.47 -36.55 5.90
C ALA A 476 11.47 -35.45 5.52
N GLY A 477 12.76 -35.72 5.67
CA GLY A 477 13.81 -34.76 5.35
C GLY A 477 15.06 -35.45 4.83
N GLY A 478 15.75 -34.73 3.95
CA GLY A 478 16.89 -35.22 3.20
C GLY A 478 18.15 -34.51 3.66
N CYS A 479 19.13 -35.30 4.06
CA CYS A 479 20.39 -34.82 4.57
C CYS A 479 21.40 -34.56 3.45
N MET A 480 22.42 -33.76 3.76
CA MET A 480 23.54 -33.47 2.86
C MET A 480 24.36 -34.72 2.50
N ASN A 481 24.48 -35.68 3.41
CA ASN A 481 25.12 -36.97 3.17
C ASN A 481 24.30 -37.94 2.27
N GLY A 482 23.11 -37.54 1.82
CA GLY A 482 22.25 -38.33 0.95
C GLY A 482 21.29 -39.30 1.66
N GLN A 483 21.27 -39.33 3.00
CA GLN A 483 20.30 -40.11 3.77
C GLN A 483 18.93 -39.43 3.85
N LEU A 484 17.89 -40.25 3.90
CA LEU A 484 16.51 -39.87 4.17
C LEU A 484 16.18 -40.14 5.63
N VAL A 485 15.59 -39.16 6.28
CA VAL A 485 15.28 -39.16 7.72
C VAL A 485 13.80 -38.94 7.93
N LEU A 486 13.22 -39.61 8.92
CA LEU A 486 11.84 -39.43 9.36
C LEU A 486 11.79 -38.91 10.80
N TRP A 487 10.84 -38.01 11.06
CA TRP A 487 10.45 -37.57 12.40
C TRP A 487 8.96 -37.83 12.63
N ASP A 488 8.62 -38.08 13.89
CA ASP A 488 7.26 -38.23 14.37
C ASP A 488 7.02 -37.24 15.51
N ILE A 489 6.16 -36.24 15.26
CA ILE A 489 5.83 -35.17 16.21
C ILE A 489 4.53 -35.42 16.98
N SER A 490 3.94 -36.61 16.89
CA SER A 490 2.64 -36.94 17.50
C SER A 490 2.58 -36.64 19.01
N GLN A 491 3.70 -36.85 19.73
CA GLN A 491 3.77 -36.61 21.18
C GLN A 491 3.74 -35.11 21.56
N HIS A 492 4.03 -34.21 20.61
CA HIS A 492 4.16 -32.77 20.85
C HIS A 492 3.04 -31.95 20.19
N ILE A 493 2.05 -32.60 19.57
CA ILE A 493 0.97 -31.93 18.85
C ILE A 493 0.13 -31.01 19.75
N ASP A 494 -0.06 -31.37 21.02
CA ASP A 494 -0.83 -30.56 21.96
C ASP A 494 -0.12 -29.24 22.29
N ARG A 495 1.22 -29.25 22.32
CA ARG A 495 2.03 -28.03 22.48
C ARG A 495 1.97 -27.16 21.23
N LEU A 496 1.93 -27.76 20.04
CA LEU A 496 1.77 -27.05 18.77
C LEU A 496 0.39 -26.37 18.65
N LYS A 497 -0.66 -26.98 19.21
CA LYS A 497 -2.03 -26.42 19.22
C LYS A 497 -2.24 -25.38 20.32
N ALA A 498 -1.53 -25.49 21.44
CA ALA A 498 -1.67 -24.56 22.55
C ALA A 498 -0.90 -23.26 22.26
N PRO A 499 -1.58 -22.10 22.10
CA PRO A 499 -0.87 -20.83 22.17
C PRO A 499 -0.24 -20.73 23.56
N ARG A 500 1.04 -20.33 23.66
CA ARG A 500 1.70 -20.01 24.95
C ARG A 500 1.05 -18.78 25.59
N ALA A 501 -0.22 -18.87 25.95
CA ALA A 501 -0.92 -17.92 26.80
C ALA A 501 -0.92 -18.50 28.22
N ASN A 502 -0.29 -17.80 29.16
CA ASN A 502 -0.32 -18.00 30.62
C ASN A 502 0.69 -18.97 31.25
N ALA A 503 1.98 -18.80 30.94
CA ALA A 503 3.05 -19.21 31.85
C ALA A 503 3.99 -18.05 32.23
N ARG A 504 3.47 -16.81 32.35
CA ARG A 504 4.16 -15.79 33.16
C ARG A 504 4.01 -16.18 34.63
N LYS A 505 4.91 -17.02 35.14
CA LYS A 505 5.21 -17.01 36.57
C LYS A 505 5.67 -15.60 36.91
N LYS A 506 4.94 -14.92 37.79
CA LYS A 506 5.37 -13.71 38.49
C LYS A 506 6.74 -13.99 39.09
N ASN A 507 7.80 -13.50 38.46
CA ASN A 507 9.07 -13.17 39.09
C ASN A 507 9.68 -12.04 38.27
N ASN A 508 9.31 -10.81 38.64
CA ASN A 508 10.00 -9.61 38.19
C ASN A 508 11.35 -9.56 38.90
N ASN A 509 12.45 -9.68 38.13
CA ASN A 509 13.65 -8.84 38.23
C ASN A 509 14.81 -9.47 37.44
N THR A 510 14.75 -9.43 36.12
CA THR A 510 15.94 -9.56 35.27
C THR A 510 15.90 -8.49 34.18
N ILE A 511 17.05 -7.85 34.00
CA ILE A 511 17.31 -6.77 33.05
C ILE A 511 17.24 -7.34 31.62
N PRO A 512 16.71 -6.61 30.63
CA PRO A 512 16.72 -7.07 29.24
C PRO A 512 18.16 -7.20 28.74
N GLY A 513 18.62 -8.43 28.48
CA GLY A 513 19.95 -8.70 27.91
C GLY A 513 20.79 -9.78 28.59
N PHE A 514 20.32 -10.42 29.66
CA PHE A 514 21.00 -11.58 30.25
C PHE A 514 20.06 -12.80 30.30
N GLU A 515 20.48 -13.84 29.56
CA GLU A 515 20.05 -15.25 29.59
C GLU A 515 18.58 -15.50 29.97
N ASP A 516 17.74 -15.67 28.95
CA ASP A 516 16.38 -16.16 29.09
C ASP A 516 16.45 -17.66 29.48
N GLU A 517 16.37 -17.99 30.78
CA GLU A 517 16.29 -19.39 31.28
C GLU A 517 15.19 -20.20 30.56
N SER A 518 14.20 -19.51 29.98
CA SER A 518 13.10 -20.05 29.17
C SER A 518 13.53 -20.69 27.84
N ALA A 519 14.68 -20.30 27.28
CA ALA A 519 15.21 -20.85 26.02
C ALA A 519 15.70 -22.30 26.18
N MET A 520 16.09 -22.69 27.40
CA MET A 520 16.54 -24.06 27.73
C MET A 520 15.41 -25.09 27.84
N ASP A 521 14.14 -24.68 27.77
CA ASP A 521 12.95 -25.56 27.97
C ASP A 521 12.19 -25.84 26.65
N ILE A 522 12.88 -25.69 25.51
CA ILE A 522 12.36 -26.05 24.17
C ILE A 522 12.64 -27.54 23.92
N PRO A 523 11.60 -28.36 23.67
CA PRO A 523 11.76 -29.79 23.45
C PRO A 523 12.50 -30.06 22.15
N ILE A 524 13.51 -30.93 22.23
CA ILE A 524 14.26 -31.46 21.09
C ILE A 524 13.73 -32.86 20.79
N VAL A 525 13.24 -33.06 19.56
CA VAL A 525 12.73 -34.34 19.06
C VAL A 525 13.78 -34.97 18.17
N ARG A 526 14.19 -36.18 18.53
CA ARG A 526 15.09 -36.99 17.71
C ARG A 526 14.34 -37.67 16.58
N TYR A 527 15.04 -37.88 15.46
CA TYR A 527 14.54 -38.66 14.34
C TYR A 527 14.16 -40.08 14.77
N CYS A 528 13.14 -40.64 14.15
CA CYS A 528 12.62 -41.98 14.44
C CYS A 528 13.17 -43.06 13.51
N ALA A 529 13.61 -42.70 12.30
CA ALA A 529 14.29 -43.61 11.39
C ALA A 529 15.21 -42.86 10.42
N VAL A 530 16.34 -43.49 10.07
CA VAL A 530 17.27 -43.04 9.03
C VAL A 530 17.46 -44.13 7.98
N SER A 531 17.67 -43.75 6.73
CA SER A 531 17.92 -44.71 5.65
C SER A 531 19.34 -45.30 5.66
N SER A 532 19.48 -46.46 5.01
CA SER A 532 20.76 -47.17 4.88
C SER A 532 21.75 -46.37 4.04
N ILE A 533 22.91 -45.99 4.60
CA ILE A 533 23.95 -45.17 3.92
C ILE A 533 24.33 -45.77 2.55
N GLU A 534 24.52 -47.09 2.47
CA GLU A 534 24.95 -47.75 1.23
C GLU A 534 23.91 -47.72 0.11
N ASN A 535 22.62 -47.64 0.46
CA ASN A 535 21.51 -47.73 -0.49
C ASN A 535 20.83 -46.39 -0.76
N SER A 536 21.22 -45.35 -0.03
CA SER A 536 20.73 -43.98 -0.15
C SER A 536 21.46 -43.23 -1.26
N HIS A 537 21.11 -41.95 -1.41
CA HIS A 537 21.82 -41.11 -2.36
C HIS A 537 23.27 -40.93 -1.94
N LYS A 538 24.16 -40.71 -2.91
CA LYS A 538 25.59 -40.40 -2.68
C LYS A 538 25.87 -38.91 -2.55
N ALA A 539 24.89 -38.08 -2.89
CA ALA A 539 24.96 -36.62 -2.84
C ALA A 539 23.79 -36.08 -2.02
N ALA A 540 23.82 -34.78 -1.71
CA ALA A 540 22.79 -34.10 -0.94
C ALA A 540 21.42 -34.25 -1.61
N ILE A 541 20.41 -34.61 -0.80
CA ILE A 541 19.03 -34.69 -1.30
C ILE A 541 18.51 -33.27 -1.50
N THR A 542 18.34 -32.88 -2.75
CA THR A 542 17.92 -31.52 -3.13
C THR A 542 16.41 -31.35 -3.16
N ASP A 543 15.64 -32.42 -3.36
CA ASP A 543 14.19 -32.37 -3.47
C ASP A 543 13.50 -33.62 -2.92
N ILE A 544 12.33 -33.41 -2.31
CA ILE A 544 11.51 -34.46 -1.69
C ILE A 544 10.05 -34.22 -2.04
N LEU A 545 9.36 -35.28 -2.43
CA LEU A 545 7.93 -35.27 -2.72
C LEU A 545 7.27 -36.47 -2.05
N TRP A 546 6.20 -36.22 -1.29
CA TRP A 546 5.31 -37.28 -0.84
C TRP A 546 4.43 -37.74 -2.01
N MET A 547 4.29 -39.05 -2.18
CA MET A 547 3.38 -39.59 -3.17
C MET A 547 1.93 -39.28 -2.80
N PRO A 548 1.09 -38.84 -3.76
CA PRO A 548 -0.31 -38.55 -3.51
C PRO A 548 -1.06 -39.72 -2.89
N ASP A 549 -1.99 -39.41 -1.99
CA ASP A 549 -2.74 -40.38 -1.18
C ASP A 549 -3.43 -41.50 -1.96
N HIS A 550 -3.87 -41.24 -3.20
CA HIS A 550 -4.60 -42.17 -4.05
C HIS A 550 -3.70 -43.05 -4.94
N MET A 551 -2.39 -42.77 -5.01
CA MET A 551 -1.45 -43.46 -5.90
C MET A 551 -0.31 -44.11 -5.11
N GLU A 552 0.02 -45.36 -5.46
CA GLU A 552 1.25 -46.03 -5.02
C GLU A 552 1.97 -46.69 -6.20
N LEU A 553 3.30 -46.70 -6.17
CA LEU A 553 4.13 -47.36 -7.19
C LEU A 553 4.51 -48.77 -6.73
N ASN A 554 4.42 -49.73 -7.65
CA ASN A 554 5.00 -51.06 -7.47
C ASN A 554 6.51 -51.05 -7.81
N ARG A 555 7.23 -52.12 -7.46
CA ARG A 555 8.67 -52.31 -7.81
C ARG A 555 8.96 -52.28 -9.31
N MET A 556 7.95 -52.57 -10.12
CA MET A 556 8.01 -52.50 -11.60
C MET A 556 7.54 -51.14 -12.15
N GLY A 557 7.33 -50.12 -11.31
CA GLY A 557 6.97 -48.77 -11.74
C GLY A 557 5.49 -48.55 -12.07
N TYR A 558 4.65 -49.60 -12.01
CA TYR A 558 3.21 -49.47 -12.22
C TYR A 558 2.53 -48.66 -11.11
N ALA A 559 1.76 -47.64 -11.49
CA ALA A 559 0.89 -46.89 -10.59
C ALA A 559 -0.37 -47.70 -10.25
N MET A 560 -0.55 -48.00 -8.97
CA MET A 560 -1.69 -48.71 -8.42
C MET A 560 -2.50 -47.79 -7.52
N GLU A 561 -3.80 -48.07 -7.42
CA GLU A 561 -4.70 -47.35 -6.52
C GLU A 561 -4.38 -47.70 -5.07
N ASN A 562 -4.10 -46.68 -4.28
CA ASN A 562 -3.88 -46.83 -2.85
C ASN A 562 -5.22 -46.86 -2.09
N LYS A 563 -5.63 -48.07 -1.68
CA LYS A 563 -6.85 -48.30 -0.92
C LYS A 563 -6.85 -47.64 0.47
N LEU A 564 -5.68 -47.37 1.05
CA LEU A 564 -5.57 -46.80 2.38
C LEU A 564 -5.74 -45.27 2.38
N GLN A 565 -5.67 -44.62 1.20
CA GLN A 565 -5.74 -43.15 1.07
C GLN A 565 -4.77 -42.42 2.01
N GLN A 566 -3.55 -42.96 2.15
CA GLN A 566 -2.48 -42.43 2.99
C GLN A 566 -1.20 -42.32 2.18
N SER A 567 -0.51 -41.18 2.26
CA SER A 567 0.80 -40.98 1.63
C SER A 567 1.85 -41.82 2.34
N VAL A 568 2.16 -43.00 1.76
CA VAL A 568 3.09 -43.99 2.34
C VAL A 568 4.43 -44.07 1.62
N GLN A 569 4.54 -43.47 0.43
CA GLN A 569 5.75 -43.48 -0.39
C GLN A 569 6.32 -42.06 -0.55
N ILE A 570 7.64 -41.98 -0.67
CA ILE A 570 8.38 -40.73 -0.79
C ILE A 570 9.28 -40.83 -2.02
N MET A 571 9.31 -39.81 -2.85
CA MET A 571 10.29 -39.67 -3.93
C MET A 571 11.36 -38.67 -3.51
N THR A 572 12.63 -38.99 -3.78
CA THR A 572 13.78 -38.14 -3.48
C THR A 572 14.68 -38.01 -4.71
N CYS A 573 15.37 -36.89 -4.79
CA CYS A 573 16.27 -36.55 -5.88
C CYS A 573 17.58 -35.99 -5.32
N ALA A 574 18.70 -36.36 -5.94
CA ALA A 574 20.03 -35.86 -5.61
C ALA A 574 20.90 -35.82 -6.86
N THR A 575 22.00 -35.07 -6.83
CA THR A 575 22.93 -34.92 -7.96
C THR A 575 23.76 -36.18 -8.28
N ASP A 576 23.39 -37.34 -7.73
CA ASP A 576 24.00 -38.64 -7.99
C ASP A 576 23.36 -39.40 -9.17
N TYR A 577 22.76 -38.65 -10.10
CA TYR A 577 22.15 -39.14 -11.34
C TYR A 577 20.90 -40.01 -11.13
N SER A 578 20.33 -40.02 -9.93
CA SER A 578 19.23 -40.91 -9.59
C SER A 578 18.06 -40.21 -8.91
N VAL A 579 16.87 -40.72 -9.17
CA VAL A 579 15.64 -40.43 -8.42
C VAL A 579 15.21 -41.73 -7.74
N LEU A 580 15.04 -41.69 -6.42
CA LEU A 580 14.72 -42.86 -5.60
C LEU A 580 13.30 -42.75 -5.06
N VAL A 581 12.57 -43.87 -5.05
CA VAL A 581 11.26 -43.98 -4.40
C VAL A 581 11.40 -44.86 -3.18
N TRP A 582 10.88 -44.41 -2.04
CA TRP A 582 10.96 -45.07 -0.74
C TRP A 582 9.56 -45.47 -0.26
N ASP A 583 9.46 -46.56 0.49
CA ASP A 583 8.19 -47.03 1.09
C ASP A 583 8.34 -47.07 2.61
N THR A 584 7.41 -46.46 3.35
CA THR A 584 7.44 -46.35 4.81
C THR A 584 6.83 -47.56 5.52
N ARG A 585 6.10 -48.42 4.80
CA ARG A 585 5.36 -49.54 5.40
C ARG A 585 6.29 -50.64 5.88
N PRO A 586 5.95 -51.34 6.99
CA PRO A 586 6.73 -52.47 7.46
C PRO A 586 6.67 -53.64 6.47
N PRO A 587 7.77 -54.39 6.29
CA PRO A 587 7.75 -55.62 5.52
C PRO A 587 6.77 -56.64 6.16
N LYS A 588 6.06 -57.39 5.31
CA LYS A 588 5.03 -58.37 5.74
C LYS A 588 5.62 -59.32 6.79
N GLY A 589 5.11 -59.28 8.02
CA GLY A 589 5.53 -60.14 9.14
C GLY A 589 6.18 -59.41 10.33
N HIS A 590 6.42 -58.10 10.26
CA HIS A 590 6.86 -57.30 11.42
C HIS A 590 5.65 -56.90 12.28
N GLN A 591 5.60 -57.37 13.53
CA GLN A 591 4.72 -56.82 14.56
C GLN A 591 5.47 -55.71 15.31
N VAL A 592 4.91 -54.51 15.35
CA VAL A 592 5.43 -53.41 16.18
C VAL A 592 5.09 -53.75 17.63
N GLN A 593 6.10 -54.00 18.46
CA GLN A 593 5.92 -54.09 19.91
C GLN A 593 6.01 -52.68 20.50
N ASP A 594 4.95 -52.26 21.19
CA ASP A 594 4.88 -50.99 21.93
C ASP A 594 5.70 -51.07 23.24
N GLU A 595 7.01 -51.27 23.13
CA GLU A 595 7.94 -51.02 24.25
C GLU A 595 8.47 -49.59 24.15
N LYS A 596 8.43 -48.77 25.21
CA LYS A 596 9.00 -47.41 25.16
C LYS A 596 10.45 -47.45 24.64
N GLY A 597 10.69 -46.85 23.49
CA GLY A 597 12.01 -46.78 22.87
C GLY A 597 13.03 -46.08 23.78
N PRO A 598 14.33 -46.36 23.63
CA PRO A 598 15.37 -45.66 24.39
C PRO A 598 15.26 -44.15 24.14
N MET A 599 15.38 -43.36 25.20
CA MET A 599 15.51 -41.89 25.14
C MET A 599 14.28 -41.11 24.62
N GLY A 600 13.07 -41.68 24.69
CA GLY A 600 11.82 -40.95 24.35
C GLY A 600 11.51 -40.86 22.85
N VAL A 601 12.28 -41.54 21.99
CA VAL A 601 12.03 -41.61 20.55
C VAL A 601 10.78 -42.45 20.25
N PRO A 602 9.83 -41.97 19.41
CA PRO A 602 8.70 -42.79 18.97
C PRO A 602 9.15 -44.06 18.23
N ASN A 603 8.53 -45.19 18.52
CA ASN A 603 8.84 -46.48 17.88
C ASN A 603 8.19 -46.67 16.49
N THR A 604 7.46 -45.66 16.00
CA THR A 604 6.59 -45.75 14.81
C THR A 604 7.30 -46.26 13.54
N PHE A 605 8.59 -45.96 13.38
CA PHE A 605 9.38 -46.37 12.21
C PHE A 605 10.67 -47.16 12.54
N LYS A 606 10.75 -47.75 13.73
CA LYS A 606 11.96 -48.47 14.18
C LYS A 606 12.41 -49.59 13.23
N HIS A 607 11.49 -50.20 12.46
CA HIS A 607 11.80 -51.24 11.47
C HIS A 607 12.55 -50.71 10.23
N LEU A 608 12.53 -49.40 9.98
CA LEU A 608 13.24 -48.77 8.87
C LEU A 608 14.63 -48.29 9.26
N ASP A 609 14.88 -48.03 10.54
CA ASP A 609 16.09 -47.38 10.99
C ASP A 609 17.36 -48.16 10.57
N LEU A 610 18.26 -47.48 9.87
CA LEU A 610 19.50 -47.97 9.24
C LEU A 610 19.34 -49.04 8.16
N VAL A 611 18.15 -49.61 7.99
CA VAL A 611 17.85 -50.72 7.06
C VAL A 611 16.98 -50.28 5.89
N TRP A 612 16.45 -49.05 5.89
CA TRP A 612 15.56 -48.56 4.84
C TRP A 612 16.26 -48.56 3.48
N LYS A 613 15.64 -49.19 2.49
CA LYS A 613 16.11 -49.28 1.10
C LYS A 613 15.07 -48.69 0.15
N PRO A 614 15.51 -48.11 -0.99
CA PRO A 614 14.59 -47.61 -1.99
C PRO A 614 13.79 -48.76 -2.61
N HIS A 615 12.51 -48.51 -2.82
CA HIS A 615 11.54 -49.38 -3.48
C HIS A 615 11.73 -49.42 -5.00
N LEU A 616 12.01 -48.26 -5.61
CA LEU A 616 12.29 -48.10 -7.04
C LEU A 616 13.50 -47.17 -7.21
N ARG A 617 14.36 -47.47 -8.19
CA ARG A 617 15.51 -46.65 -8.57
C ARG A 617 15.35 -46.21 -10.02
N VAL A 618 15.41 -44.90 -10.25
CA VAL A 618 15.31 -44.31 -11.58
C VAL A 618 16.64 -43.64 -11.92
N PHE A 619 17.37 -44.15 -12.91
CA PHE A 619 18.65 -43.58 -13.35
C PHE A 619 18.46 -42.70 -14.60
N LEU A 620 19.14 -41.54 -14.63
CA LEU A 620 19.01 -40.56 -15.71
C LEU A 620 20.23 -40.57 -16.63
N SER A 621 20.32 -41.57 -17.51
CA SER A 621 21.45 -41.71 -18.43
C SER A 621 21.33 -40.83 -19.68
N LYS A 622 22.42 -40.18 -20.12
CA LYS A 622 22.46 -39.47 -21.43
C LYS A 622 22.66 -40.48 -22.58
N ALA A 623 22.18 -40.12 -23.77
CA ALA A 623 22.38 -40.92 -24.98
C ALA A 623 23.75 -40.68 -25.65
N GLU A 624 24.37 -39.54 -25.39
CA GLU A 624 25.65 -39.12 -25.96
C GLU A 624 26.83 -39.39 -25.01
N PRO A 625 28.07 -39.53 -25.52
CA PRO A 625 29.26 -39.66 -24.68
C PRO A 625 29.57 -38.34 -23.97
N GLY A 626 28.86 -38.06 -22.87
CA GLY A 626 28.89 -36.77 -22.18
C GLY A 626 28.54 -36.79 -20.67
N GLY A 627 28.50 -37.96 -20.04
CA GLY A 627 28.10 -38.11 -18.63
C GLY A 627 26.58 -38.20 -18.43
N ASP A 628 26.12 -38.55 -17.22
CA ASP A 628 24.68 -38.70 -16.91
C ASP A 628 24.05 -37.36 -16.47
N HIS A 629 22.72 -37.24 -16.48
CA HIS A 629 22.04 -36.02 -16.04
C HIS A 629 21.99 -35.95 -14.51
N ALA A 630 22.59 -34.92 -13.90
CA ALA A 630 22.57 -34.72 -12.44
C ALA A 630 21.30 -33.95 -12.02
N PRO A 631 20.32 -34.59 -11.36
CA PRO A 631 19.05 -33.94 -11.11
C PRO A 631 19.07 -33.10 -9.82
N THR A 632 18.36 -31.98 -9.84
CA THR A 632 18.25 -31.03 -8.71
C THR A 632 16.81 -30.88 -8.23
N LYS A 633 15.83 -30.90 -9.14
CA LYS A 633 14.39 -30.75 -8.84
C LYS A 633 13.58 -31.67 -9.75
N PHE A 634 12.42 -32.15 -9.28
CA PHE A 634 11.55 -32.97 -10.12
C PHE A 634 10.07 -32.69 -9.84
N THR A 635 9.21 -33.02 -10.79
CA THR A 635 7.77 -32.82 -10.63
C THR A 635 6.95 -33.85 -11.40
N ILE A 636 5.98 -34.45 -10.70
CA ILE A 636 5.02 -35.42 -11.25
C ILE A 636 3.69 -34.73 -11.59
N GLN A 637 2.88 -35.36 -12.45
CA GLN A 637 1.58 -34.80 -12.88
C GLN A 637 0.54 -34.86 -11.77
N GLU A 638 0.48 -35.98 -11.05
CA GLU A 638 -0.51 -36.22 -10.01
C GLU A 638 -0.30 -35.32 -8.80
N ARG A 639 -1.40 -34.89 -8.19
CA ARG A 639 -1.38 -33.96 -7.07
C ARG A 639 -2.18 -34.50 -5.91
N GLN A 640 -1.76 -34.12 -4.72
CA GLN A 640 -2.52 -34.40 -3.51
C GLN A 640 -3.92 -33.77 -3.61
N GLY A 641 -4.96 -34.60 -3.39
CA GLY A 641 -6.36 -34.17 -3.39
C GLY A 641 -7.04 -34.12 -4.76
N ASP A 642 -6.30 -34.22 -5.86
CA ASP A 642 -6.88 -34.39 -7.19
C ASP A 642 -7.17 -35.88 -7.42
N ARG A 643 -8.44 -36.23 -7.66
CA ARG A 643 -8.90 -37.61 -7.80
C ARG A 643 -9.34 -37.95 -9.22
N SER A 644 -9.08 -37.09 -10.20
CA SER A 644 -9.50 -37.33 -11.59
C SER A 644 -8.99 -38.67 -12.11
N ALA A 645 -7.76 -39.06 -11.73
CA ALA A 645 -7.17 -40.34 -12.11
C ALA A 645 -7.98 -41.58 -11.63
N VAL A 646 -8.69 -41.46 -10.51
CA VAL A 646 -9.55 -42.52 -9.96
C VAL A 646 -10.98 -42.43 -10.50
N GLU A 647 -11.47 -41.20 -10.72
CA GLU A 647 -12.85 -40.91 -11.14
C GLU A 647 -13.10 -41.13 -12.64
N ASP A 648 -12.11 -40.88 -13.50
CA ASP A 648 -12.20 -41.06 -14.97
C ASP A 648 -12.49 -42.52 -15.39
N GLU A 649 -12.39 -43.48 -14.45
CA GLU A 649 -12.70 -44.90 -14.69
C GLU A 649 -14.02 -45.42 -14.07
N ALA A 650 -14.91 -44.55 -13.59
CA ALA A 650 -16.28 -44.95 -13.21
C ALA A 650 -17.17 -45.16 -14.47
N PRO A 651 -18.08 -46.15 -14.51
CA PRO A 651 -18.43 -46.84 -15.75
C PRO A 651 -19.43 -46.06 -16.62
N GLY A 652 -18.93 -45.54 -17.75
CA GLY A 652 -19.75 -45.08 -18.88
C GLY A 652 -19.18 -45.65 -20.18
N MET A 653 -19.91 -46.57 -20.79
CA MET A 653 -19.62 -47.24 -22.07
C MET A 653 -18.44 -48.23 -22.07
N GLU A 654 -18.74 -49.50 -21.81
CA GLU A 654 -17.98 -50.62 -22.37
C GLU A 654 -18.02 -50.55 -23.91
N LYS A 655 -17.00 -49.95 -24.53
CA LYS A 655 -16.61 -50.33 -25.88
C LYS A 655 -15.81 -51.62 -25.77
N LYS A 656 -16.42 -52.73 -26.18
CA LYS A 656 -15.70 -53.96 -26.53
C LYS A 656 -14.77 -53.65 -27.70
N GLU A 657 -13.53 -53.31 -27.41
CA GLU A 657 -12.42 -53.47 -28.35
C GLU A 657 -11.64 -54.72 -27.95
N SER A 658 -11.75 -55.73 -28.79
CA SER A 658 -10.95 -56.94 -28.76
C SER A 658 -9.49 -56.58 -29.03
N SER A 659 -8.65 -56.60 -28.01
CA SER A 659 -7.19 -56.63 -28.16
C SER A 659 -6.66 -57.95 -27.62
N THR A 660 -6.42 -58.85 -28.56
CA THR A 660 -5.40 -59.90 -28.46
C THR A 660 -4.04 -59.24 -28.23
N VAL A 661 -3.58 -59.24 -26.97
CA VAL A 661 -2.17 -59.06 -26.64
C VAL A 661 -1.77 -60.27 -25.80
N GLY A 662 -1.15 -61.24 -26.47
CA GLY A 662 -0.49 -62.37 -25.84
C GLY A 662 0.79 -61.91 -25.15
N GLY A 663 0.75 -61.81 -23.83
CA GLY A 663 1.92 -61.67 -22.97
C GLY A 663 2.00 -62.86 -22.01
N PHE A 664 3.09 -63.61 -22.11
CA PHE A 664 3.40 -64.86 -21.42
C PHE A 664 3.01 -64.92 -19.94
N GLN A 665 2.19 -65.92 -19.57
CA GLN A 665 1.95 -66.34 -18.20
C GLN A 665 3.16 -67.12 -17.67
N TYR A 666 3.87 -66.55 -16.69
CA TYR A 666 4.63 -67.39 -15.77
C TYR A 666 3.64 -68.15 -14.87
N GLY A 667 3.60 -69.46 -15.05
CA GLY A 667 2.82 -70.38 -14.24
C GLY A 667 3.28 -70.36 -12.78
N GLY A 668 2.49 -69.68 -11.95
CA GLY A 668 2.49 -69.80 -10.50
C GLY A 668 1.11 -69.39 -10.02
N LYS A 669 0.29 -70.35 -9.57
CA LYS A 669 -1.06 -70.08 -9.04
C LYS A 669 -1.01 -68.88 -8.08
N PRO A 670 -1.76 -67.79 -8.31
CA PRO A 670 -1.87 -66.73 -7.32
C PRO A 670 -2.79 -67.22 -6.22
N SER A 671 -2.21 -67.45 -5.04
CA SER A 671 -2.97 -67.51 -3.79
C SER A 671 -3.75 -66.21 -3.61
N SER A 672 -5.04 -66.35 -3.34
CA SER A 672 -6.01 -65.34 -2.95
C SER A 672 -5.43 -64.18 -2.13
N ALA A 673 -5.08 -63.09 -2.79
CA ALA A 673 -4.97 -61.75 -2.23
C ALA A 673 -5.49 -60.79 -3.29
N LYS A 674 -6.58 -60.09 -2.98
CA LYS A 674 -7.23 -59.08 -3.85
C LYS A 674 -6.18 -58.09 -4.39
N GLN A 675 -5.71 -58.27 -5.63
CA GLN A 675 -4.73 -57.37 -6.25
C GLN A 675 -5.30 -55.94 -6.32
N ASN A 676 -4.47 -54.94 -6.02
CA ASN A 676 -4.83 -53.51 -6.13
C ASN A 676 -5.10 -53.15 -7.59
N LYS A 677 -6.05 -52.23 -7.83
CA LYS A 677 -6.46 -51.82 -9.18
C LYS A 677 -5.33 -51.01 -9.82
N LEU A 678 -5.00 -51.28 -11.08
CA LEU A 678 -4.02 -50.51 -11.85
C LEU A 678 -4.65 -49.19 -12.31
N LEU A 679 -3.97 -48.06 -12.09
CA LEU A 679 -4.41 -46.75 -12.57
C LEU A 679 -3.85 -46.52 -13.98
N LYS A 680 -4.68 -46.68 -15.02
CA LYS A 680 -4.25 -46.49 -16.42
C LYS A 680 -4.23 -45.03 -16.87
N SER A 681 -4.96 -44.16 -16.17
CA SER A 681 -5.05 -42.72 -16.40
C SER A 681 -3.82 -41.95 -15.94
N VAL A 682 -3.04 -42.51 -15.00
CA VAL A 682 -1.83 -41.87 -14.45
C VAL A 682 -0.70 -41.93 -15.46
N GLN A 683 -0.10 -40.78 -15.72
CA GLN A 683 1.08 -40.66 -16.56
C GLN A 683 2.34 -41.04 -15.78
N THR A 684 3.14 -41.97 -16.33
CA THR A 684 4.38 -42.44 -15.71
C THR A 684 5.60 -41.58 -16.04
N LYS A 685 5.41 -40.57 -16.88
CA LYS A 685 6.44 -39.62 -17.30
C LYS A 685 6.45 -38.42 -16.38
N PHE A 686 7.64 -37.93 -16.07
CA PHE A 686 7.84 -36.78 -15.20
C PHE A 686 8.99 -35.91 -15.70
N TYR A 687 9.02 -34.68 -15.18
CA TYR A 687 10.06 -33.72 -15.53
C TYR A 687 11.09 -33.63 -14.41
N VAL A 688 12.34 -33.50 -14.81
CA VAL A 688 13.49 -33.37 -13.93
C VAL A 688 14.33 -32.19 -14.41
N GLY A 689 14.67 -31.28 -13.51
CA GLY A 689 15.63 -30.21 -13.75
C GLY A 689 17.01 -30.66 -13.30
N THR A 690 18.03 -30.31 -14.07
CA THR A 690 19.42 -30.69 -13.79
C THR A 690 20.28 -29.53 -13.29
N GLU A 691 21.45 -29.88 -12.76
CA GLU A 691 22.47 -28.93 -12.35
C GLU A 691 23.07 -28.15 -13.54
N ASP A 692 23.07 -28.77 -14.73
CA ASP A 692 23.57 -28.18 -15.97
C ASP A 692 22.59 -27.18 -16.63
N GLY A 693 21.39 -27.00 -16.06
CA GLY A 693 20.35 -26.13 -16.63
C GLY A 693 19.50 -26.79 -17.72
N GLU A 694 19.51 -28.13 -17.77
CA GLU A 694 18.70 -28.93 -18.70
C GLU A 694 17.40 -29.37 -18.03
N ILE A 695 16.31 -29.33 -18.79
CA ILE A 695 15.05 -29.97 -18.38
C ILE A 695 14.97 -31.31 -19.11
N VAL A 696 14.77 -32.37 -18.36
CA VAL A 696 14.73 -33.76 -18.82
C VAL A 696 13.33 -34.31 -18.59
N TYR A 697 12.79 -34.96 -19.62
CA TYR A 697 11.51 -35.64 -19.59
C TYR A 697 11.73 -37.15 -19.72
N VAL A 698 11.36 -37.88 -18.67
CA VAL A 698 11.74 -39.28 -18.49
C VAL A 698 10.58 -40.09 -17.92
N ASP A 699 10.53 -41.36 -18.27
CA ASP A 699 9.58 -42.33 -17.74
C ASP A 699 10.24 -43.12 -16.59
N TRP A 700 9.59 -43.23 -15.44
CA TRP A 700 10.11 -44.03 -14.33
C TRP A 700 9.85 -45.53 -14.50
N MET A 701 9.02 -45.95 -15.46
CA MET A 701 8.76 -47.36 -15.69
C MET A 701 10.01 -48.06 -16.24
N PRO A 702 10.57 -49.05 -15.52
CA PRO A 702 11.73 -49.78 -16.01
C PRO A 702 11.39 -50.57 -17.28
N GLN A 703 12.22 -50.43 -18.31
CA GLN A 703 12.11 -51.16 -19.57
C GLN A 703 13.28 -52.14 -19.72
N LYS A 704 13.06 -53.22 -20.47
CA LYS A 704 14.14 -54.14 -20.81
C LYS A 704 14.97 -53.52 -21.92
N ASP A 705 16.19 -53.14 -21.59
CA ASP A 705 17.12 -52.59 -22.55
C ASP A 705 17.43 -53.62 -23.64
N GLN A 706 17.29 -53.22 -24.91
CA GLN A 706 17.45 -54.11 -26.06
C GLN A 706 18.89 -54.60 -26.20
N ASP A 707 19.87 -53.77 -25.79
CA ASP A 707 21.30 -54.07 -25.95
C ASP A 707 21.84 -54.96 -24.82
N THR A 708 21.42 -54.71 -23.57
CA THR A 708 21.97 -55.41 -22.39
C THR A 708 21.06 -56.48 -21.81
N GLY A 709 19.78 -56.51 -22.19
CA GLY A 709 18.76 -57.39 -21.63
C GLY A 709 18.44 -57.14 -20.15
N LYS A 710 19.07 -56.14 -19.53
CA LYS A 710 18.82 -55.72 -18.14
C LYS A 710 17.59 -54.83 -18.09
N ILE A 711 16.83 -54.95 -17.00
CA ILE A 711 15.73 -54.04 -16.71
C ILE A 711 16.34 -52.77 -16.16
N ASN A 712 16.37 -51.73 -17.00
CA ASN A 712 16.91 -50.41 -16.67
C ASN A 712 15.84 -49.35 -16.92
N THR A 713 16.08 -48.13 -16.45
CA THR A 713 15.24 -47.00 -16.85
C THR A 713 15.39 -46.72 -18.34
N PRO A 714 14.29 -46.34 -19.02
CA PRO A 714 14.36 -45.91 -20.39
C PRO A 714 15.18 -44.63 -20.50
N LYS A 715 15.80 -44.43 -21.66
CA LYS A 715 16.49 -43.17 -21.97
C LYS A 715 15.47 -42.03 -21.98
N PRO A 716 15.86 -40.80 -21.58
CA PRO A 716 14.98 -39.65 -21.67
C PRO A 716 14.41 -39.47 -23.07
N GLU A 717 13.11 -39.22 -23.16
CA GLU A 717 12.43 -38.98 -24.44
C GLU A 717 12.77 -37.60 -24.98
N PHE A 718 12.98 -36.65 -24.07
CA PHE A 718 13.27 -35.27 -24.40
C PHE A 718 14.17 -34.66 -23.33
N TYR A 719 15.19 -33.91 -23.76
CA TYR A 719 15.92 -33.02 -22.89
C TYR A 719 16.25 -31.72 -23.64
N HIS A 720 16.27 -30.59 -22.94
CA HIS A 720 16.54 -29.30 -23.54
C HIS A 720 17.29 -28.39 -22.56
N GLN A 721 18.41 -27.84 -23.01
CA GLN A 721 19.16 -26.83 -22.25
C GLN A 721 18.48 -25.47 -22.40
N ALA A 722 17.88 -24.98 -21.31
CA ALA A 722 17.12 -23.72 -21.32
C ALA A 722 17.68 -22.67 -20.36
N HIS A 723 18.43 -23.12 -19.35
CA HIS A 723 19.01 -22.28 -18.33
C HIS A 723 20.54 -22.32 -18.39
N ASP A 724 21.16 -21.26 -17.89
CA ASP A 724 22.61 -21.03 -17.87
C ASP A 724 23.25 -21.43 -16.52
N GLY A 725 22.52 -22.18 -15.71
CA GLY A 725 22.96 -22.69 -14.42
C GLY A 725 21.95 -23.67 -13.82
N PRO A 726 22.17 -24.15 -12.58
CA PRO A 726 21.36 -25.17 -11.97
C PRO A 726 19.91 -24.73 -11.84
N ILE A 727 19.00 -25.64 -12.18
CA ILE A 727 17.57 -25.43 -11.99
C ILE A 727 17.28 -25.53 -10.50
N VAL A 728 16.81 -24.42 -9.93
CA VAL A 728 16.52 -24.31 -8.49
C VAL A 728 15.04 -24.56 -8.20
N THR A 729 14.17 -24.33 -9.18
CA THR A 729 12.73 -24.58 -9.05
C THR A 729 12.20 -25.24 -10.32
N LEU A 730 11.47 -26.33 -10.14
CA LEU A 730 10.67 -26.96 -11.18
C LEU A 730 9.30 -27.32 -10.61
N GLN A 731 8.26 -26.59 -11.00
CA GLN A 731 6.93 -26.72 -10.41
C GLN A 731 5.82 -26.69 -11.46
N ARG A 732 4.89 -27.64 -11.41
CA ARG A 732 3.65 -27.59 -12.20
C ARG A 732 2.66 -26.56 -11.65
N SER A 733 1.90 -25.93 -12.53
CA SER A 733 0.95 -24.85 -12.18
C SER A 733 -0.28 -25.35 -11.40
N PRO A 734 -0.65 -24.74 -10.26
CA PRO A 734 -1.95 -24.76 -9.56
C PRO A 734 -3.15 -25.39 -10.25
N PHE A 735 -3.36 -24.86 -11.46
CA PHE A 735 -4.59 -24.92 -12.22
C PHE A 735 -4.44 -25.70 -13.53
N PHE A 736 -3.20 -25.89 -14.01
CA PHE A 736 -2.89 -26.54 -15.28
C PHE A 736 -1.95 -27.72 -15.03
N LYS A 737 -2.39 -28.94 -15.39
CA LYS A 737 -1.58 -30.17 -15.21
C LYS A 737 -0.41 -30.24 -16.18
N ASP A 738 -0.57 -29.62 -17.34
CA ASP A 738 0.36 -29.61 -18.46
C ASP A 738 1.37 -28.45 -18.42
N VAL A 739 1.18 -27.42 -17.60
CA VAL A 739 2.08 -26.26 -17.57
C VAL A 739 3.08 -26.35 -16.43
N LEU A 740 4.36 -26.10 -16.74
CA LEU A 740 5.47 -26.11 -15.77
C LEU A 740 6.20 -24.77 -15.75
N LEU A 741 6.63 -24.36 -14.55
CA LEU A 741 7.55 -23.26 -14.31
C LEU A 741 8.91 -23.84 -13.97
N CYS A 742 9.93 -23.39 -14.71
CA CYS A 742 11.32 -23.74 -14.47
C CYS A 742 12.13 -22.46 -14.25
N ILE A 743 12.94 -22.44 -13.19
CA ILE A 743 13.79 -21.31 -12.84
C ILE A 743 15.20 -21.83 -12.63
N GLY A 744 16.15 -21.26 -13.35
CA GLY A 744 17.56 -21.65 -13.31
C GLY A 744 18.46 -20.52 -13.77
N GLY A 745 19.60 -20.38 -13.09
CA GLY A 745 20.58 -19.33 -13.37
C GLY A 745 19.96 -17.93 -13.35
N TRP A 746 19.95 -17.25 -14.49
CA TRP A 746 19.51 -15.86 -14.62
C TRP A 746 18.15 -15.71 -15.31
N THR A 747 17.51 -16.81 -15.71
CA THR A 747 16.27 -16.81 -16.49
C THR A 747 15.21 -17.72 -15.88
N PHE A 748 13.95 -17.44 -16.18
CA PHE A 748 12.86 -18.39 -15.97
C PHE A 748 12.26 -18.80 -17.32
N SER A 749 11.68 -19.99 -17.36
CA SER A 749 11.01 -20.53 -18.53
C SER A 749 9.70 -21.25 -18.16
N LEU A 750 8.67 -21.07 -18.99
CA LEU A 750 7.40 -21.77 -18.89
C LEU A 750 7.31 -22.84 -19.97
N TRP A 751 6.89 -24.03 -19.58
CA TRP A 751 6.80 -25.21 -20.43
C TRP A 751 5.38 -25.73 -20.47
N LYS A 752 5.03 -26.39 -21.56
CA LYS A 752 3.78 -27.16 -21.66
C LYS A 752 4.08 -28.57 -22.11
N GLU A 753 3.47 -29.51 -21.42
CA GLU A 753 3.57 -30.92 -21.69
C GLU A 753 3.05 -31.23 -23.10
N GLY A 754 3.79 -32.08 -23.83
CA GLY A 754 3.55 -32.39 -25.24
C GLY A 754 4.21 -31.43 -26.23
N VAL A 755 4.81 -30.31 -25.79
CA VAL A 755 5.52 -29.37 -26.68
C VAL A 755 7.03 -29.61 -26.57
N ILE A 756 7.56 -30.50 -27.41
CA ILE A 756 9.00 -30.84 -27.44
C ILE A 756 9.88 -29.81 -28.16
N SER A 757 9.29 -28.80 -28.80
CA SER A 757 10.09 -27.80 -29.52
C SER A 757 10.81 -26.81 -28.59
N GLY A 758 10.53 -26.82 -27.27
CA GLY A 758 11.17 -26.01 -26.20
C GLY A 758 10.17 -25.11 -25.39
N PRO A 759 10.64 -24.09 -24.64
CA PRO A 759 9.84 -23.35 -23.63
C PRO A 759 8.84 -22.33 -24.21
N ILE A 760 7.53 -22.44 -23.93
CA ILE A 760 6.49 -21.50 -24.39
C ILE A 760 6.86 -20.04 -24.16
N LEU A 761 7.32 -19.73 -22.96
CA LEU A 761 7.81 -18.41 -22.59
C LEU A 761 9.19 -18.59 -21.99
N GLN A 762 10.15 -17.77 -22.41
CA GLN A 762 11.46 -17.68 -21.80
C GLN A 762 11.72 -16.21 -21.51
N SER A 763 12.11 -15.92 -20.27
CA SER A 763 12.40 -14.55 -19.87
C SER A 763 13.74 -14.09 -20.43
N ASN A 764 13.90 -12.77 -20.51
CA ASN A 764 15.23 -12.20 -20.64
C ASN A 764 16.05 -12.51 -19.37
N PRO A 765 17.39 -12.57 -19.47
CA PRO A 765 18.25 -12.64 -18.30
C PRO A 765 17.95 -11.49 -17.34
N SER A 766 17.64 -11.85 -16.10
CA SER A 766 17.43 -10.90 -15.01
C SER A 766 18.72 -10.15 -14.70
N SER A 767 18.60 -8.96 -14.08
CA SER A 767 19.76 -8.18 -13.63
C SER A 767 20.57 -8.87 -12.53
N LYS A 768 19.94 -9.79 -11.79
CA LYS A 768 20.52 -10.61 -10.72
C LYS A 768 20.10 -12.05 -10.89
N ARG A 769 20.96 -12.98 -10.45
CA ARG A 769 20.68 -14.42 -10.46
C ARG A 769 19.41 -14.73 -9.67
N LEU A 770 18.62 -15.65 -10.18
CA LEU A 770 17.37 -16.12 -9.56
C LEU A 770 17.70 -17.25 -8.58
N THR A 771 17.06 -17.21 -7.40
CA THR A 771 17.32 -18.17 -6.31
C THR A 771 16.18 -19.15 -6.08
N GLY A 772 14.99 -18.85 -6.58
CA GLY A 772 13.85 -19.76 -6.48
C GLY A 772 12.56 -19.10 -6.93
N GLY A 773 11.49 -19.87 -7.02
CA GLY A 773 10.17 -19.32 -7.25
C GLY A 773 9.06 -20.31 -6.93
N TYR A 774 7.83 -19.83 -7.04
CA TYR A 774 6.66 -20.63 -6.75
C TYR A 774 5.41 -20.06 -7.43
N TRP A 775 4.51 -20.92 -7.87
CA TRP A 775 3.22 -20.50 -8.42
C TRP A 775 2.28 -19.92 -7.37
N SER A 776 1.45 -18.94 -7.73
CA SER A 776 0.36 -18.54 -6.86
C SER A 776 -0.64 -19.69 -6.67
N PRO A 777 -1.03 -20.03 -5.44
CA PRO A 777 -2.01 -21.09 -5.18
C PRO A 777 -3.45 -20.67 -5.53
N SER A 778 -3.70 -19.38 -5.76
CA SER A 778 -5.06 -18.84 -5.93
C SER A 778 -5.31 -18.10 -7.24
N ARG A 779 -4.25 -17.59 -7.91
CA ARG A 779 -4.36 -16.95 -9.22
C ARG A 779 -3.58 -17.74 -10.28
N PRO A 780 -4.19 -18.14 -11.40
CA PRO A 780 -3.57 -19.01 -12.40
C PRO A 780 -2.47 -18.33 -13.22
N GLY A 781 -2.50 -17.00 -13.37
CA GLY A 781 -1.52 -16.26 -14.16
C GLY A 781 -0.32 -15.74 -13.36
N VAL A 782 -0.29 -15.96 -12.04
CA VAL A 782 0.66 -15.30 -11.14
C VAL A 782 1.68 -16.27 -10.58
N PHE A 783 2.95 -15.90 -10.59
CA PHE A 783 4.03 -16.61 -9.90
C PHE A 783 5.03 -15.65 -9.28
N TYR A 784 5.71 -16.13 -8.25
CA TYR A 784 6.69 -15.40 -7.47
C TYR A 784 8.09 -15.90 -7.82
N ILE A 785 9.04 -14.99 -8.02
CA ILE A 785 10.45 -15.29 -8.26
C ILE A 785 11.28 -14.52 -7.23
N THR A 786 12.33 -15.15 -6.74
CA THR A 786 13.25 -14.60 -5.75
C THR A 786 14.63 -14.42 -6.35
N ARG A 787 15.36 -13.41 -5.87
CA ARG A 787 16.68 -13.04 -6.39
C ARG A 787 17.75 -13.06 -5.29
N VAL A 788 19.00 -13.14 -5.73
CA VAL A 788 20.18 -13.12 -4.83
C VAL A 788 20.35 -11.78 -4.08
N ASP A 789 19.76 -10.69 -4.54
CA ASP A 789 19.85 -9.38 -3.87
C ASP A 789 18.81 -9.17 -2.77
N GLY A 790 17.97 -10.18 -2.49
CA GLY A 790 16.93 -10.11 -1.46
C GLY A 790 15.60 -9.54 -1.94
N SER A 791 15.44 -9.36 -3.26
CA SER A 791 14.19 -8.92 -3.88
C SER A 791 13.30 -10.08 -4.36
N ILE A 792 12.00 -9.80 -4.38
CA ILE A 792 10.94 -10.68 -4.88
C ILE A 792 10.29 -10.00 -6.09
N ASP A 793 10.25 -10.72 -7.19
CA ASP A 793 9.49 -10.38 -8.37
C ASP A 793 8.16 -11.13 -8.37
N VAL A 794 7.06 -10.40 -8.59
CA VAL A 794 5.77 -10.99 -8.88
C VAL A 794 5.45 -10.79 -10.35
N TRP A 795 5.22 -11.89 -11.04
CA TRP A 795 4.87 -11.90 -12.45
C TRP A 795 3.39 -12.20 -12.60
N ASP A 796 2.68 -11.38 -13.39
CA ASP A 796 1.33 -11.67 -13.86
C ASP A 796 1.35 -11.71 -15.39
N ILE A 797 1.24 -12.92 -15.97
CA ILE A 797 1.38 -13.15 -17.41
C ILE A 797 0.28 -12.49 -18.26
N LEU A 798 -0.84 -12.10 -17.65
CA LEU A 798 -1.91 -11.40 -18.35
C LEU A 798 -1.73 -9.88 -18.33
N ASP A 799 -0.93 -9.37 -17.40
CA ASP A 799 -0.58 -7.96 -17.29
C ASP A 799 0.71 -7.67 -18.09
N ARG A 800 1.85 -8.23 -17.66
CA ARG A 800 3.17 -8.02 -18.29
C ARG A 800 3.95 -9.32 -18.41
N THR A 801 4.44 -9.59 -19.63
CA THR A 801 5.23 -10.79 -19.93
C THR A 801 6.72 -10.53 -20.11
N HIS A 802 7.13 -9.28 -20.27
CA HIS A 802 8.53 -8.88 -20.53
C HIS A 802 9.25 -8.35 -19.30
N GLU A 803 8.50 -7.97 -18.26
CA GLU A 803 8.99 -7.44 -16.99
C GLU A 803 8.06 -7.87 -15.84
N PRO A 804 8.55 -7.94 -14.59
CA PRO A 804 7.70 -8.27 -13.45
C PRO A 804 6.66 -7.17 -13.20
N SER A 805 5.44 -7.56 -12.81
CA SER A 805 4.37 -6.63 -12.45
C SER A 805 4.65 -5.91 -11.12
N LEU A 806 5.33 -6.58 -10.19
CA LEU A 806 5.79 -6.00 -8.92
C LEU A 806 7.22 -6.47 -8.65
N ASN A 807 8.08 -5.56 -8.24
CA ASN A 807 9.39 -5.88 -7.66
C ASN A 807 9.47 -5.23 -6.28
N GLN A 808 9.76 -6.03 -5.26
CA GLN A 808 9.88 -5.55 -3.88
C GLN A 808 11.11 -6.13 -3.20
N ASN A 809 11.90 -5.27 -2.56
CA ASN A 809 13.01 -5.70 -1.72
C ASN A 809 12.50 -6.12 -0.34
N VAL A 810 12.87 -7.32 0.12
CA VAL A 810 12.42 -7.89 1.41
C VAL A 810 13.57 -7.99 2.41
N SER A 811 14.76 -8.41 1.98
CA SER A 811 15.93 -8.56 2.85
C SER A 811 17.17 -7.94 2.22
N ALA A 812 18.15 -7.55 3.04
CA ALA A 812 19.47 -7.15 2.56
C ALA A 812 20.34 -8.36 2.14
N HIS A 813 19.91 -9.57 2.50
CA HIS A 813 20.60 -10.82 2.22
C HIS A 813 19.92 -11.61 1.09
N PRO A 814 20.65 -12.52 0.41
CA PRO A 814 20.05 -13.40 -0.59
C PRO A 814 18.88 -14.20 -0.03
N ILE A 815 17.75 -14.19 -0.75
CA ILE A 815 16.64 -15.08 -0.46
C ILE A 815 17.00 -16.46 -0.98
N THR A 816 16.85 -17.48 -0.15
CA THR A 816 17.22 -18.87 -0.46
C THR A 816 16.01 -19.71 -0.86
N CYS A 817 14.84 -19.44 -0.28
CA CYS A 817 13.64 -20.22 -0.49
C CYS A 817 12.37 -19.38 -0.28
N ILE A 818 11.30 -19.82 -0.92
CA ILE A 818 9.99 -19.15 -0.92
C ILE A 818 8.89 -20.19 -0.91
N TYR A 819 7.84 -19.96 -0.12
CA TYR A 819 6.69 -20.85 -0.06
C TYR A 819 5.40 -20.08 0.27
N PRO A 820 4.46 -19.93 -0.69
CA PRO A 820 3.16 -19.34 -0.45
C PRO A 820 2.22 -20.29 0.29
N TYR A 821 1.41 -19.75 1.18
CA TYR A 821 0.46 -20.48 1.99
C TYR A 821 -0.92 -19.83 1.98
N HIS A 822 -1.92 -20.64 1.63
CA HIS A 822 -3.31 -20.24 1.60
C HIS A 822 -3.97 -20.56 2.96
N ILE A 823 -4.05 -19.57 3.85
CA ILE A 823 -4.66 -19.72 5.20
C ILE A 823 -6.18 -19.72 5.12
N THR A 824 -6.72 -18.69 4.48
CA THR A 824 -8.16 -18.51 4.24
C THR A 824 -8.32 -17.75 2.92
N ASN A 825 -9.52 -17.78 2.33
CA ASN A 825 -9.82 -17.01 1.12
C ASN A 825 -9.58 -15.49 1.26
N LYS A 826 -9.47 -14.97 2.50
CA LYS A 826 -9.19 -13.56 2.77
C LYS A 826 -7.72 -13.26 3.00
N GLN A 827 -6.94 -14.23 3.50
CA GLN A 827 -5.56 -14.03 3.95
C GLN A 827 -4.65 -15.11 3.36
N HIS A 828 -3.71 -14.66 2.53
CA HIS A 828 -2.72 -15.49 1.88
C HIS A 828 -1.36 -14.96 2.33
N LEU A 829 -0.47 -15.86 2.74
CA LEU A 829 0.85 -15.51 3.24
C LEU A 829 1.93 -16.06 2.31
N LEU A 830 3.10 -15.45 2.36
CA LEU A 830 4.28 -15.83 1.62
C LEU A 830 5.44 -15.95 2.61
N ALA A 831 5.91 -17.17 2.85
CA ALA A 831 7.13 -17.38 3.60
C ALA A 831 8.36 -17.19 2.70
N VAL A 832 9.34 -16.46 3.21
CA VAL A 832 10.58 -16.11 2.52
C VAL A 832 11.73 -16.35 3.48
N GLY A 833 12.61 -17.28 3.15
CA GLY A 833 13.80 -17.58 3.95
C GLY A 833 15.00 -16.86 3.37
N ASP A 834 15.81 -16.27 4.24
CA ASP A 834 17.05 -15.62 3.83
C ASP A 834 18.30 -16.43 4.19
N ASN A 835 19.43 -15.97 3.67
CA ASN A 835 20.76 -16.52 3.95
C ASN A 835 21.36 -16.04 5.30
N SER A 836 20.61 -15.28 6.10
CA SER A 836 21.03 -14.81 7.44
C SER A 836 20.40 -15.59 8.59
N GLY A 837 19.40 -16.43 8.27
CA GLY A 837 18.70 -17.26 9.23
C GLY A 837 17.37 -16.69 9.69
N THR A 838 16.85 -15.71 8.96
CA THR A 838 15.59 -15.02 9.23
C THR A 838 14.52 -15.50 8.26
N LEU A 839 13.40 -15.95 8.82
CA LEU A 839 12.19 -16.26 8.07
C LEU A 839 11.28 -15.03 8.08
N HIS A 840 11.05 -14.44 6.91
CA HIS A 840 10.10 -13.36 6.72
C HIS A 840 8.76 -13.92 6.24
N ILE A 841 7.67 -13.58 6.92
CA ILE A 841 6.31 -13.89 6.50
C ILE A 841 5.66 -12.61 5.97
N MET A 842 5.34 -12.62 4.69
CA MET A 842 4.69 -11.51 4.01
C MET A 842 3.21 -11.82 3.75
N GLU A 843 2.33 -10.84 3.89
CA GLU A 843 0.94 -10.91 3.49
C GLU A 843 0.79 -10.53 2.01
N ILE A 844 0.10 -11.39 1.26
CA ILE A 844 -0.14 -11.20 -0.17
C ILE A 844 -1.35 -10.27 -0.35
N PRO A 845 -1.20 -9.14 -1.07
CA PRO A 845 -2.26 -8.15 -1.25
C PRO A 845 -3.42 -8.68 -2.10
N TRP A 846 -4.53 -7.95 -2.04
CA TRP A 846 -5.80 -8.40 -2.62
C TRP A 846 -5.70 -8.64 -4.13
N SER A 847 -5.01 -7.74 -4.82
CA SER A 847 -4.76 -7.78 -6.27
C SER A 847 -4.00 -9.04 -6.71
N LEU A 848 -3.12 -9.59 -5.88
CA LEU A 848 -2.31 -10.77 -6.22
C LEU A 848 -2.94 -12.10 -5.79
N ARG A 849 -3.98 -12.06 -4.93
CA ARG A 849 -4.65 -13.27 -4.44
C ARG A 849 -6.01 -13.53 -5.06
N VAL A 850 -6.77 -12.49 -5.43
CA VAL A 850 -8.12 -12.64 -6.00
C VAL A 850 -8.05 -12.69 -7.52
N PRO A 851 -8.49 -13.79 -8.16
CA PRO A 851 -8.46 -13.89 -9.60
C PRO A 851 -9.48 -12.94 -10.24
N THR A 852 -9.11 -12.41 -11.41
CA THR A 852 -10.02 -11.63 -12.24
C THR A 852 -11.11 -12.53 -12.84
N PRO A 853 -12.30 -12.00 -13.15
CA PRO A 853 -13.34 -12.79 -13.81
C PRO A 853 -12.82 -13.39 -15.13
N ASN A 854 -13.01 -14.70 -15.33
CA ASN A 854 -12.51 -15.46 -16.48
C ASN A 854 -10.98 -15.51 -16.65
N GLU A 855 -10.20 -15.26 -15.59
CA GLU A 855 -8.73 -15.30 -15.64
C GLU A 855 -8.22 -16.65 -16.16
N LEU A 856 -8.78 -17.75 -15.65
CA LEU A 856 -8.39 -19.11 -16.06
C LEU A 856 -8.49 -19.29 -17.58
N GLN A 857 -9.61 -18.90 -18.17
CA GLN A 857 -9.80 -18.97 -19.63
C GLN A 857 -8.85 -18.02 -20.37
N GLY A 858 -8.59 -16.84 -19.82
CA GLY A 858 -7.62 -15.88 -20.36
C GLY A 858 -6.21 -16.47 -20.44
N VAL A 859 -5.76 -17.11 -19.37
CA VAL A 859 -4.46 -17.80 -19.31
C VAL A 859 -4.41 -19.00 -20.25
N THR A 860 -5.47 -19.81 -20.33
CA THR A 860 -5.56 -20.92 -21.29
C THR A 860 -5.39 -20.41 -22.73
N ASN A 861 -6.13 -19.35 -23.09
CA ASN A 861 -6.04 -18.74 -24.41
C ASN A 861 -4.64 -18.19 -24.72
N TYR A 862 -3.96 -17.63 -23.70
CA TYR A 862 -2.58 -17.18 -23.81
C TYR A 862 -1.65 -18.36 -24.16
N PHE A 863 -1.69 -19.44 -23.40
CA PHE A 863 -0.84 -20.61 -23.65
C PHE A 863 -1.12 -21.23 -25.01
N ASP A 864 -2.38 -21.41 -25.41
CA ASP A 864 -2.72 -21.99 -26.71
C ASP A 864 -2.26 -21.11 -27.89
N ARG A 865 -2.31 -19.78 -27.73
CA ARG A 865 -1.76 -18.84 -28.71
C ARG A 865 -0.24 -18.99 -28.80
N GLU A 866 0.45 -19.10 -27.68
CA GLU A 866 1.91 -19.23 -27.66
C GLU A 866 2.38 -20.59 -28.23
N VAL A 867 1.65 -21.69 -27.98
CA VAL A 867 1.92 -22.98 -28.63
C VAL A 867 1.82 -22.87 -30.15
N LYS A 868 0.75 -22.25 -30.66
CA LYS A 868 0.58 -22.01 -32.10
C LYS A 868 1.68 -21.11 -32.67
N ARG A 869 2.04 -20.04 -31.95
CA ARG A 869 3.14 -19.14 -32.34
C ARG A 869 4.45 -19.91 -32.45
N ARG A 870 4.76 -20.77 -31.48
CA ARG A 870 5.98 -21.58 -31.49
C ARG A 870 6.00 -22.56 -32.65
N ALA A 871 4.93 -23.31 -32.86
CA ALA A 871 4.81 -24.22 -34.00
C ALA A 871 5.02 -23.49 -35.34
N PHE A 872 4.48 -22.29 -35.48
CA PHE A 872 4.71 -21.43 -36.66
C PHE A 872 6.18 -20.99 -36.79
N VAL A 873 6.85 -20.60 -35.70
CA VAL A 873 8.27 -20.20 -35.72
C VAL A 873 9.17 -21.36 -36.15
N VAL A 874 8.96 -22.55 -35.57
CA VAL A 874 9.71 -23.76 -35.92
C VAL A 874 9.53 -24.09 -37.40
N ALA A 875 8.28 -24.17 -37.88
CA ALA A 875 8.00 -24.44 -39.29
C ALA A 875 8.65 -23.40 -40.23
N ARG A 876 8.79 -22.15 -39.77
CA ARG A 876 9.45 -21.08 -40.53
C ARG A 876 10.97 -21.17 -40.49
N TRP A 877 11.56 -21.66 -39.41
CA TRP A 877 12.98 -22.00 -39.35
C TRP A 877 13.30 -23.19 -40.26
N ASP A 878 12.51 -24.26 -40.21
CA ASP A 878 12.67 -25.42 -41.10
C ASP A 878 12.55 -25.02 -42.58
N PHE A 879 11.65 -24.07 -42.88
CA PHE A 879 11.55 -23.50 -44.23
C PHE A 879 12.82 -22.74 -44.64
N ARG A 880 13.35 -21.86 -43.77
CA ARG A 880 14.57 -21.09 -44.03
C ARG A 880 15.81 -21.97 -44.12
N GLU A 881 15.86 -23.04 -43.33
CA GLU A 881 16.97 -23.98 -43.35
C GLU A 881 16.96 -24.79 -44.65
N ARG A 882 15.79 -25.25 -45.10
CA ARG A 882 15.64 -25.85 -46.44
C ARG A 882 16.01 -24.88 -47.56
N GLU A 883 15.53 -23.64 -47.50
CA GLU A 883 15.88 -22.60 -48.49
C GLU A 883 17.40 -22.33 -48.51
N LYS A 884 18.04 -22.28 -47.34
CA LYS A 884 19.50 -22.14 -47.23
C LYS A 884 20.23 -23.36 -47.81
N MET A 885 19.76 -24.58 -47.53
CA MET A 885 20.32 -25.80 -48.11
C MET A 885 20.16 -25.83 -49.63
N GLU A 886 19.03 -25.39 -50.17
CA GLU A 886 18.78 -25.29 -51.61
C GLU A 886 19.67 -24.23 -52.27
N ILE A 887 19.82 -23.05 -51.67
CA ILE A 887 20.72 -21.98 -52.14
C ILE A 887 22.17 -22.45 -52.08
N GLU A 888 22.59 -23.14 -51.01
CA GLU A 888 23.93 -23.69 -50.88
C GLU A 888 24.18 -24.80 -51.91
N ALA A 889 23.19 -25.66 -52.17
CA ALA A 889 23.25 -26.68 -53.20
C ALA A 889 23.32 -26.06 -54.61
N GLU A 890 22.54 -25.01 -54.90
CA GLU A 890 22.60 -24.28 -56.17
C GLU A 890 23.90 -23.50 -56.33
N SER A 891 24.43 -22.93 -55.24
CA SER A 891 25.75 -22.26 -55.22
C SER A 891 26.88 -23.26 -55.48
N LYS A 892 26.87 -24.43 -54.84
CA LYS A 892 27.80 -25.53 -55.10
C LYS A 892 27.71 -26.00 -56.56
N ARG A 893 26.49 -26.11 -57.12
CA ARG A 893 26.26 -26.42 -58.54
C ARG A 893 26.82 -25.34 -59.48
N ARG A 894 26.61 -24.04 -59.18
CA ARG A 894 27.13 -22.91 -59.98
C ARG A 894 28.64 -22.72 -59.87
N ALA A 895 29.25 -23.08 -58.73
CA ALA A 895 30.69 -23.04 -58.52
C ALA A 895 31.45 -24.17 -59.24
N GLY A 896 30.77 -25.04 -59.99
CA GLY A 896 31.40 -26.14 -60.72
C GLY A 896 31.98 -27.24 -59.82
N ILE A 897 31.67 -27.22 -58.52
CA ILE A 897 31.98 -28.32 -57.61
C ILE A 897 30.90 -29.38 -57.84
N ALA A 898 31.13 -30.22 -58.86
CA ALA A 898 30.40 -31.48 -58.96
C ALA A 898 30.64 -32.25 -57.65
N PRO A 899 29.62 -32.83 -57.01
CA PRO A 899 29.86 -33.80 -55.95
C PRO A 899 30.64 -34.94 -56.60
N ASN A 900 31.96 -34.94 -56.41
CA ASN A 900 32.81 -35.98 -56.94
C ASN A 900 32.69 -37.18 -56.00
N VAL A 901 31.55 -37.86 -56.09
CA VAL A 901 31.43 -39.27 -55.77
C VAL A 901 30.79 -39.88 -57.00
N GLN A 902 31.61 -40.27 -57.97
CA GLN A 902 31.23 -41.38 -58.84
C GLN A 902 31.16 -42.60 -57.92
N LEU A 903 29.96 -42.84 -57.35
CA LEU A 903 29.67 -44.09 -56.65
C LEU A 903 30.00 -45.21 -57.63
N THR A 904 30.84 -46.16 -57.19
CA THR A 904 31.11 -47.38 -57.97
C THR A 904 29.79 -48.10 -58.28
N GLU A 905 29.70 -48.84 -59.40
CA GLU A 905 28.46 -49.55 -59.80
C GLU A 905 27.85 -50.38 -58.65
N ASP A 906 28.70 -50.95 -57.79
CA ASP A 906 28.27 -51.70 -56.60
C ASP A 906 27.58 -50.85 -55.52
N GLU A 907 28.00 -49.60 -55.31
CA GLU A 907 27.36 -48.69 -54.34
C GLU A 907 26.03 -48.13 -54.88
N ILE A 908 25.91 -47.96 -56.20
CA ILE A 908 24.66 -47.59 -56.86
C ILE A 908 23.65 -48.73 -56.74
N VAL A 909 24.07 -49.97 -56.99
CA VAL A 909 23.23 -51.16 -56.81
C VAL A 909 22.85 -51.34 -55.34
N TYR A 910 23.76 -51.10 -54.40
CA TYR A 910 23.46 -51.16 -52.97
C TYR A 910 22.44 -50.10 -52.53
N ARG A 911 22.59 -48.84 -52.99
CA ARG A 911 21.60 -47.79 -52.74
C ARG A 911 20.25 -48.08 -53.38
N MET A 912 20.22 -48.52 -54.65
CA MET A 912 18.96 -48.89 -55.30
C MET A 912 18.29 -50.07 -54.58
N LYS A 913 19.06 -51.00 -54.04
CA LYS A 913 18.53 -52.09 -53.22
C LYS A 913 17.98 -51.60 -51.88
N GLN A 914 18.63 -50.64 -51.23
CA GLN A 914 18.12 -50.01 -50.01
C GLN A 914 16.86 -49.19 -50.28
N GLU A 915 16.82 -48.40 -51.35
CA GLU A 915 15.63 -47.62 -51.77
C GLU A 915 14.48 -48.54 -52.17
N TYR A 916 14.77 -49.64 -52.87
CA TYR A 916 13.76 -50.65 -53.22
C TYR A 916 13.22 -51.39 -52.00
N ASN A 917 14.08 -51.73 -51.03
CA ASN A 917 13.63 -52.30 -49.76
C ASN A 917 12.80 -51.30 -48.94
N ALA A 918 13.21 -50.03 -48.89
CA ALA A 918 12.43 -48.99 -48.23
C ALA A 918 11.06 -48.78 -48.90
N TYR A 919 11.00 -48.81 -50.23
CA TYR A 919 9.74 -48.79 -50.98
C TYR A 919 8.85 -50.01 -50.64
N LEU A 920 9.43 -51.21 -50.54
CA LEU A 920 8.70 -52.42 -50.17
C LEU A 920 8.18 -52.34 -48.72
N ASP A 921 8.95 -51.75 -47.81
CA ASP A 921 8.55 -51.55 -46.41
C ASP A 921 7.44 -50.50 -46.28
N GLU A 922 7.52 -49.42 -47.06
CA GLU A 922 6.47 -48.39 -47.15
C GLU A 922 5.20 -48.92 -47.83
N GLU A 923 5.32 -49.71 -48.88
CA GLU A 923 4.18 -50.39 -49.51
C GLU A 923 3.56 -51.39 -48.53
N ALA A 924 4.38 -52.11 -47.75
CA ALA A 924 3.90 -53.03 -46.72
C ALA A 924 3.25 -52.30 -45.53
N SER A 925 3.75 -51.14 -45.10
CA SER A 925 3.09 -50.31 -44.08
C SER A 925 1.79 -49.71 -44.62
N PHE A 926 1.79 -49.22 -45.87
CA PHE A 926 0.60 -48.67 -46.52
C PHE A 926 -0.51 -49.72 -46.68
N LEU A 927 -0.15 -50.94 -47.09
CA LEU A 927 -1.09 -52.06 -47.18
C LEU A 927 -1.56 -52.56 -45.79
N ARG A 928 -0.77 -52.38 -44.73
CA ARG A 928 -1.17 -52.62 -43.34
C ARG A 928 -2.17 -51.56 -42.85
N ASP A 929 -1.91 -50.29 -43.13
CA ASP A 929 -2.81 -49.18 -42.78
C ASP A 929 -4.17 -49.28 -43.49
N LEU A 930 -4.18 -49.84 -44.70
CA LEU A 930 -5.39 -50.16 -45.47
C LEU A 930 -6.08 -51.45 -45.04
N GLY A 931 -5.49 -52.22 -44.09
CA GLY A 931 -6.06 -53.47 -43.56
C GLY A 931 -6.06 -54.65 -44.56
N LEU A 932 -5.26 -54.58 -45.63
CA LEU A 932 -5.24 -55.54 -46.73
C LEU A 932 -4.18 -56.64 -46.57
N LYS A 933 -3.32 -56.57 -45.56
CA LYS A 933 -2.27 -57.55 -45.25
C LYS A 933 -2.35 -57.94 -43.77
N GLN A 934 -2.58 -59.23 -43.48
CA GLN A 934 -2.59 -59.79 -42.12
C GLN A 934 -1.20 -60.33 -41.77
N GLU A 935 -0.77 -60.24 -40.51
CA GLU A 935 0.52 -60.73 -40.03
C GLU A 935 0.66 -62.24 -40.28
N GLU A 936 1.73 -62.67 -40.94
CA GLU A 936 2.20 -64.05 -40.84
C GLU A 936 3.15 -64.13 -39.64
N ASP A 937 2.78 -64.93 -38.64
CA ASP A 937 3.60 -65.23 -37.46
C ASP A 937 4.92 -65.87 -37.89
N GLU A 938 6.04 -65.18 -37.66
CA GLU A 938 7.38 -65.74 -37.87
C GLU A 938 7.61 -66.94 -36.94
N PRO A 939 8.04 -68.11 -37.45
CA PRO A 939 8.35 -69.25 -36.60
C PRO A 939 9.62 -68.97 -35.78
N LEU A 940 9.50 -69.08 -34.45
CA LEU A 940 10.59 -68.92 -33.50
C LEU A 940 11.76 -69.87 -33.81
N PRO A 941 13.02 -69.43 -33.71
CA PRO A 941 14.19 -70.30 -33.86
C PRO A 941 14.23 -71.36 -32.74
N GLU A 942 14.57 -72.59 -33.12
CA GLU A 942 14.67 -73.73 -32.18
C GLU A 942 15.75 -73.47 -31.11
N VAL A 943 15.39 -73.93 -29.91
CA VAL A 943 15.94 -73.69 -28.54
C VAL A 943 17.46 -73.65 -28.39
#